data_AF-A0A9C9N667-F1
#
_entry.id   AF-A0A9C9N667-F1
#
_cell.length_a   1.000
_cell.length_b   1.000
_cell.length_c   1.000
_cell.angle_alpha   90.00
_cell.angle_beta   90.00
_cell.angle_gamma   90.00
#
_symmetry.space_group_name_H-M   'P 1'
#
loop_
_entity.id
_entity.type
_entity.pdbx_description
1 polymer ?
#
loop_
_entity_poly.entity_id
_entity_poly.type
_entity_poly.pdbx_seq_one_letter_code
_entity_poly.pdbx_strand_id
1 'polypeptide(L)'
;MKQILAITRKELAGYFGSLMALIFVGAFLLVTLFSFFWVDTFFARGIADLRPLFRWMPVLMIFLVAALTMRQWSEEQRSGTLEVLLTLPVSSIQLVLGKFLAVMALVVVALALTLFLPITVAWLGPLDWGPVVGGYLAAVLLAAAYAASGLFISSRTDNQLVSLILTVLLCGLFYLVGSSGVTDFASDRVAEILRAVGSGSRFESIQRGVIDLRDLVYYLTLTGVFLALNVISLDSKKWSAGEQTRRQQWGVMATTLLVVLNLVVCNVWMYPLRGLRLDLTAHKEYTLSQTTRDLLDGLQEPLLIRGYFSERTHPLLAPLIPRIRDMLREYEVVSGGMVQLEIVDPIQDPDLEAEANQTYGIRPLPLQVAERYETSIINAYFDILIRYGDQHVVLNFQDVIEIEYGRDDVTVQLRNLEYDLTSSIRKVVYGFQSLEAVLAALEEPAELTVYVTPGSLPEWLADVPMTVERVAGDIASQSNGQFAYALVDPTASNSPVTPQELYDLYGLQPYAVSLFSSDSYYLHLLLRVGDQMQFVFPSGELSEADVRTAIEAALKRAAPGFLQVVGLWTPPATPTQDMFGQMQQPLSSWQRLRESLGQEYEVRDVDLSTGQIPSNVDVLVIVAPQGMTDKDRFAIDQYLMRGGAVIVAAGTYGITLDQFSGWLALQPLEGGLKEMLTSYGIQVEDPLVLDLQNEPFPVQTVRQVGGYQIQEIAALDYPFFVDVRSDGMATDHPIVSNLPAVTLNWVSPITVDEGKNATREVTELLRSSSASWLQVSTNILPDTEAPDQGFPPGPNQQSYPLAVAVQGSFESYFKDRPSPWGADLFSEESGETETIQEPLPTIEMSPGSARLVVIGSAEFLDDVVFQVSSSLTQDRYLNSLKLVQNAVAWSTEDLDLLNIRSRGAYTRVLDPLEDGEPVFWEIANVVVALFGLVVIGIVWNVRTQNEQPISLVVDAAPHDERAEDEEDA
;
A
#
# COMPACT_ATOMS: atom_id res chain seq x y z
N MET A 1 3.28 50.47 -5.82
CA MET A 1 2.26 49.76 -4.99
C MET A 1 1.04 50.62 -4.64
N LYS A 2 1.18 51.83 -4.08
CA LYS A 2 0.02 52.69 -3.72
C LYS A 2 -0.98 52.92 -4.87
N GLN A 3 -0.49 53.19 -6.08
CA GLN A 3 -1.34 53.41 -7.27
C GLN A 3 -2.10 52.13 -7.70
N ILE A 4 -1.44 50.97 -7.69
CA ILE A 4 -2.06 49.67 -8.02
C ILE A 4 -3.22 49.37 -7.07
N LEU A 5 -2.97 49.49 -5.76
CA LEU A 5 -4.00 49.27 -4.74
C LEU A 5 -5.17 50.26 -4.84
N ALA A 6 -4.91 51.50 -5.23
CA ALA A 6 -5.97 52.48 -5.46
C ALA A 6 -6.87 52.08 -6.65
N ILE A 7 -6.28 51.59 -7.74
CA ILE A 7 -7.02 51.07 -8.90
C ILE A 7 -7.81 49.83 -8.49
N THR A 8 -7.19 48.88 -7.80
CA THR A 8 -7.87 47.67 -7.31
C THR A 8 -9.06 48.01 -6.42
N ARG A 9 -8.91 48.97 -5.49
CA ARG A 9 -10.01 49.42 -4.63
C ARG A 9 -11.15 50.06 -5.43
N LYS A 10 -10.83 50.89 -6.44
CA LYS A 10 -11.82 51.50 -7.34
C LYS A 10 -12.61 50.42 -8.08
N GLU A 11 -11.93 49.44 -8.66
CA GLU A 11 -12.57 48.36 -9.42
C GLU A 11 -13.43 47.47 -8.51
N LEU A 12 -12.93 47.09 -7.34
CA LEU A 12 -13.72 46.35 -6.35
C LEU A 12 -14.98 47.11 -5.93
N ALA A 13 -14.89 48.43 -5.75
CA ALA A 13 -16.06 49.25 -5.48
C ALA A 13 -17.06 49.27 -6.63
N GLY A 14 -16.58 49.27 -7.87
CA GLY A 14 -17.44 49.12 -9.06
C GLY A 14 -18.13 47.76 -9.13
N TYR A 15 -17.45 46.68 -8.73
CA TYR A 15 -18.04 45.34 -8.73
C TYR A 15 -19.12 45.17 -7.66
N PHE A 16 -18.79 45.43 -6.39
CA PHE A 16 -19.73 45.26 -5.29
C PHE A 16 -20.82 46.34 -5.22
N GLY A 17 -20.59 47.51 -5.85
CA GLY A 17 -21.64 48.51 -6.07
C GLY A 17 -22.66 48.12 -7.14
N SER A 18 -22.40 47.06 -7.92
CA SER A 18 -23.29 46.55 -8.96
C SER A 18 -23.84 45.17 -8.60
N LEU A 19 -25.13 44.93 -8.86
CA LEU A 19 -25.75 43.61 -8.60
C LEU A 19 -25.16 42.49 -9.46
N MET A 20 -24.54 42.83 -10.59
CA MET A 20 -24.01 41.86 -11.57
C MET A 20 -22.91 40.96 -10.98
N ALA A 21 -21.99 41.51 -10.18
CA ALA A 21 -20.92 40.71 -9.58
C ALA A 21 -21.48 39.65 -8.60
N LEU A 22 -22.46 40.04 -7.78
CA LEU A 22 -23.14 39.13 -6.86
C LEU A 22 -23.95 38.06 -7.60
N ILE A 23 -24.58 38.40 -8.73
CA ILE A 23 -25.30 37.43 -9.58
C ILE A 23 -24.33 36.38 -10.14
N PHE A 24 -23.18 36.78 -10.69
CA PHE A 24 -22.23 35.83 -11.25
C PHE A 24 -21.59 34.93 -10.18
N VAL A 25 -21.21 35.50 -9.03
CA VAL A 25 -20.69 34.70 -7.89
C VAL A 25 -21.78 33.77 -7.36
N GLY A 26 -23.03 34.24 -7.25
CA GLY A 26 -24.15 33.41 -6.81
C GLY A 26 -24.50 32.28 -7.77
N ALA A 27 -24.50 32.55 -9.08
CA ALA A 27 -24.67 31.52 -10.10
C ALA A 27 -23.54 30.49 -10.04
N PHE A 28 -22.29 30.94 -9.89
CA PHE A 28 -21.14 30.05 -9.70
C PHE A 28 -21.30 29.14 -8.47
N LEU A 29 -21.72 29.69 -7.33
CA LEU A 29 -21.94 28.91 -6.10
C LEU A 29 -23.06 27.89 -6.25
N LEU A 30 -24.21 28.28 -6.82
CA LEU A 30 -25.34 27.38 -7.04
C LEU A 30 -24.99 26.22 -7.96
N VAL A 31 -24.29 26.49 -9.07
CA VAL A 31 -23.86 25.44 -9.99
C VAL A 31 -22.80 24.55 -9.33
N THR A 32 -21.87 25.11 -8.56
CA THR A 32 -20.86 24.31 -7.83
C THR A 32 -21.53 23.34 -6.85
N LEU A 33 -22.49 23.83 -6.06
CA LEU A 33 -23.24 23.02 -5.09
C LEU A 33 -24.10 21.95 -5.78
N PHE A 34 -24.77 22.32 -6.87
CA PHE A 34 -25.55 21.37 -7.66
C PHE A 34 -24.67 20.28 -8.27
N SER A 35 -23.53 20.65 -8.88
CA SER A 35 -22.58 19.68 -9.42
C SER A 35 -22.06 18.73 -8.35
N PHE A 36 -21.68 19.26 -7.18
CA PHE A 36 -21.13 18.45 -6.08
C PHE A 36 -22.13 17.42 -5.54
N PHE A 37 -23.35 17.85 -5.17
CA PHE A 37 -24.33 16.97 -4.54
C PHE A 37 -25.10 16.10 -5.55
N TRP A 38 -25.49 16.67 -6.70
CA TRP A 38 -26.43 16.02 -7.63
C TRP A 38 -25.74 15.34 -8.82
N VAL A 39 -24.77 16.00 -9.46
CA VAL A 39 -24.10 15.42 -10.65
C VAL A 39 -23.15 14.30 -10.25
N ASP A 40 -22.39 14.50 -9.18
CA ASP A 40 -21.43 13.52 -8.66
C ASP A 40 -22.00 12.64 -7.55
N THR A 41 -23.30 12.80 -7.22
CA THR A 41 -24.03 11.99 -6.24
C THR A 41 -23.24 11.76 -4.94
N PHE A 42 -22.78 12.83 -4.30
CA PHE A 42 -21.81 12.80 -3.20
C PHE A 42 -22.12 11.75 -2.13
N PHE A 43 -23.35 11.74 -1.60
CA PHE A 43 -23.76 10.82 -0.53
C PHE A 43 -23.85 9.36 -1.00
N ALA A 44 -24.16 9.10 -2.28
CA ALA A 44 -24.23 7.74 -2.80
C ALA A 44 -22.84 7.08 -2.93
N ARG A 45 -21.76 7.88 -2.94
CA ARG A 45 -20.38 7.37 -2.97
C ARG A 45 -19.87 6.93 -1.60
N GLY A 46 -20.49 7.39 -0.50
CA GLY A 46 -20.10 7.02 0.86
C GLY A 46 -18.69 7.46 1.28
N ILE A 47 -18.03 8.39 0.58
CA ILE A 47 -16.62 8.74 0.81
C ILE A 47 -16.47 10.23 1.19
N ALA A 48 -15.68 10.46 2.23
CA ALA A 48 -15.33 11.78 2.76
C ALA A 48 -14.19 12.43 1.95
N ASP A 49 -14.44 12.75 0.67
CA ASP A 49 -13.47 13.43 -0.21
C ASP A 49 -14.06 14.62 -0.98
N LEU A 50 -13.18 15.54 -1.41
CA LEU A 50 -13.56 16.73 -2.18
C LEU A 50 -13.14 16.69 -3.65
N ARG A 51 -12.69 15.55 -4.17
CA ARG A 51 -12.33 15.42 -5.58
C ARG A 51 -13.47 15.82 -6.54
N PRO A 52 -14.76 15.50 -6.27
CA PRO A 52 -15.85 15.93 -7.15
C PRO A 52 -16.02 17.45 -7.27
N LEU A 53 -15.76 18.18 -6.18
CA LEU A 53 -15.82 19.64 -6.15
C LEU A 53 -14.84 20.22 -7.18
N PHE A 54 -13.62 19.71 -7.17
CA PHE A 54 -12.56 20.21 -8.03
C PHE A 54 -12.68 19.72 -9.47
N ARG A 55 -13.31 18.56 -9.73
CA ARG A 55 -13.51 18.01 -11.09
C ARG A 55 -14.17 18.99 -12.06
N TRP A 56 -15.22 19.69 -11.61
CA TRP A 56 -15.95 20.67 -12.43
C TRP A 56 -15.36 22.09 -12.36
N MET A 57 -14.48 22.34 -11.39
CA MET A 57 -13.90 23.65 -11.09
C MET A 57 -13.26 24.32 -12.32
N PRO A 58 -12.49 23.64 -13.19
CA PRO A 58 -11.92 24.28 -14.37
C PRO A 58 -12.97 24.85 -15.33
N VAL A 59 -14.03 24.10 -15.59
CA VAL A 59 -15.11 24.53 -16.49
C VAL A 59 -15.88 25.69 -15.88
N LEU A 60 -16.22 25.61 -14.60
CA LEU A 60 -16.93 26.68 -13.89
C LEU A 60 -16.09 27.97 -13.82
N MET A 61 -14.76 27.85 -13.68
CA MET A 61 -13.84 29.00 -13.72
C MET A 61 -13.80 29.68 -15.08
N ILE A 62 -13.90 28.96 -16.19
CA ILE A 62 -13.96 29.57 -17.53
C ILE A 62 -15.13 30.56 -17.60
N PHE A 63 -16.32 30.14 -17.18
CA PHE A 63 -17.52 30.98 -17.24
C PHE A 63 -17.49 32.11 -16.22
N LEU A 64 -17.11 31.84 -14.97
CA LEU A 64 -17.02 32.88 -13.94
C LEU A 64 -16.02 33.96 -14.38
N VAL A 65 -14.81 33.57 -14.74
CA VAL A 65 -13.75 34.53 -15.08
C VAL A 65 -14.11 35.31 -16.35
N ALA A 66 -14.62 34.66 -17.39
CA ALA A 66 -15.09 35.36 -18.59
C ALA A 66 -16.16 36.42 -18.28
N ALA A 67 -17.11 36.10 -17.40
CA ALA A 67 -18.14 37.05 -16.97
C ALA A 67 -17.59 38.20 -16.13
N LEU A 68 -16.57 37.96 -15.30
CA LEU A 68 -15.94 39.01 -14.49
C LEU A 68 -15.03 39.93 -15.30
N THR A 69 -14.33 39.39 -16.30
CA THR A 69 -13.38 40.16 -17.12
C THR A 69 -14.01 40.85 -18.31
N MET A 70 -15.18 40.40 -18.80
CA MET A 70 -15.75 40.92 -20.06
C MET A 70 -15.89 42.44 -20.07
N ARG A 71 -16.28 43.04 -18.93
CA ARG A 71 -16.59 44.46 -18.79
C ARG A 71 -15.37 45.36 -18.53
N GLN A 72 -14.27 44.78 -18.06
CA GLN A 72 -13.15 45.52 -17.47
C GLN A 72 -12.51 46.54 -18.40
N TRP A 73 -12.32 46.19 -19.68
CA TRP A 73 -11.79 47.10 -20.69
C TRP A 73 -12.80 47.45 -21.78
N SER A 74 -13.65 46.50 -22.15
CA SER A 74 -14.62 46.70 -23.23
C SER A 74 -15.63 47.82 -22.93
N GLU A 75 -16.04 48.00 -21.67
CA GLU A 75 -16.97 49.06 -21.29
C GLU A 75 -16.30 50.44 -21.27
N GLU A 76 -15.05 50.52 -20.79
CA GLU A 76 -14.28 51.76 -20.85
C GLU A 76 -13.98 52.19 -22.29
N GLN A 77 -13.79 51.22 -23.19
CA GLN A 77 -13.62 51.47 -24.61
C GLN A 77 -14.93 51.91 -25.26
N ARG A 78 -16.04 51.22 -24.97
CA ARG A 78 -17.38 51.56 -25.49
C ARG A 78 -17.87 52.92 -25.03
N SER A 79 -17.54 53.31 -23.79
CA SER A 79 -17.93 54.59 -23.20
C SER A 79 -16.96 55.73 -23.50
N GLY A 80 -15.83 55.45 -24.17
CA GLY A 80 -14.80 56.45 -24.50
C GLY A 80 -13.95 56.90 -23.31
N THR A 81 -14.18 56.38 -22.10
CA THR A 81 -13.41 56.77 -20.90
C THR A 81 -11.99 56.21 -20.91
N LEU A 82 -11.70 55.24 -21.77
CA LEU A 82 -10.36 54.67 -21.92
C LEU A 82 -9.30 55.72 -22.29
N GLU A 83 -9.64 56.71 -23.12
CA GLU A 83 -8.70 57.79 -23.51
C GLU A 83 -8.30 58.66 -22.31
N VAL A 84 -9.26 58.96 -21.44
CA VAL A 84 -9.01 59.68 -20.18
C VAL A 84 -8.14 58.85 -19.26
N LEU A 85 -8.40 57.55 -19.12
CA LEU A 85 -7.62 56.66 -18.27
C LEU A 85 -6.16 56.56 -18.74
N LEU A 86 -5.92 56.51 -20.06
CA LEU A 86 -4.59 56.39 -20.65
C LEU A 86 -3.78 57.69 -20.61
N THR A 87 -4.40 58.85 -20.34
CA THR A 87 -3.73 60.15 -20.19
C THR A 87 -3.38 60.49 -18.74
N LEU A 88 -3.89 59.73 -17.77
CA LEU A 88 -3.50 59.87 -16.36
C LEU A 88 -2.01 59.50 -16.16
N PRO A 89 -1.34 60.07 -15.14
CA PRO A 89 0.07 59.80 -14.83
C PRO A 89 0.25 58.42 -14.14
N VAL A 90 -0.25 57.37 -14.77
CA VAL A 90 -0.25 55.98 -14.30
C VAL A 90 0.26 55.08 -15.43
N SER A 91 1.15 54.13 -15.12
CA SER A 91 1.69 53.25 -16.17
C SER A 91 0.69 52.16 -16.58
N SER A 92 0.76 51.71 -17.84
CA SER A 92 -0.11 50.64 -18.37
C SER A 92 0.02 49.35 -17.55
N ILE A 93 1.24 49.02 -17.08
CA ILE A 93 1.49 47.87 -16.20
C ILE A 93 0.70 48.00 -14.88
N GLN A 94 0.68 49.19 -14.27
CA GLN A 94 -0.04 49.42 -13.02
C GLN A 94 -1.55 49.32 -13.20
N LEU A 95 -2.09 49.78 -14.34
CA LEU A 95 -3.51 49.66 -14.67
C LEU A 95 -3.92 48.19 -14.86
N VAL A 96 -3.15 47.43 -15.65
CA VAL A 96 -3.39 46.01 -15.90
C VAL A 96 -3.31 45.20 -14.59
N LEU A 97 -2.25 45.40 -13.79
CA LEU A 97 -2.11 44.72 -12.51
C LEU A 97 -3.21 45.11 -11.52
N GLY A 98 -3.64 46.37 -11.51
CA GLY A 98 -4.72 46.86 -10.64
C GLY A 98 -6.06 46.17 -10.93
N LYS A 99 -6.44 46.07 -12.21
CA LYS A 99 -7.66 45.38 -12.67
C LYS A 99 -7.55 43.86 -12.49
N PHE A 100 -6.39 43.27 -12.78
CA PHE A 100 -6.12 41.85 -12.53
C PHE A 100 -6.31 41.47 -11.05
N LEU A 101 -5.72 42.23 -10.12
CA LEU A 101 -5.88 41.98 -8.69
C LEU A 101 -7.33 42.18 -8.22
N ALA A 102 -8.11 43.05 -8.86
CA ALA A 102 -9.53 43.24 -8.52
C ALA A 102 -10.37 42.01 -8.93
N VAL A 103 -10.16 41.49 -10.14
CA VAL A 103 -10.80 40.25 -10.61
C VAL A 103 -10.39 39.07 -9.73
N MET A 104 -9.09 38.93 -9.45
CA MET A 104 -8.58 37.86 -8.60
C MET A 104 -9.15 37.91 -7.19
N ALA A 105 -9.25 39.09 -6.58
CA ALA A 105 -9.87 39.23 -5.27
C ALA A 105 -11.34 38.75 -5.28
N LEU A 106 -12.10 39.04 -6.34
CA LEU A 106 -13.48 38.57 -6.45
C LEU A 106 -13.56 37.05 -6.64
N VAL A 107 -12.66 36.46 -7.43
CA VAL A 107 -12.59 35.00 -7.58
C VAL A 107 -12.17 34.32 -6.28
N VAL A 108 -11.21 34.87 -5.55
CA VAL A 108 -10.82 34.36 -4.22
C VAL A 108 -11.98 34.44 -3.24
N VAL A 109 -12.78 35.52 -3.27
CA VAL A 109 -14.02 35.60 -2.47
C VAL A 109 -15.02 34.52 -2.89
N ALA A 110 -15.21 34.29 -4.20
CA ALA A 110 -16.09 33.23 -4.69
C ALA A 110 -15.64 31.83 -4.23
N LEU A 111 -14.34 31.55 -4.26
CA LEU A 111 -13.75 30.31 -3.75
C LEU A 111 -13.81 30.22 -2.22
N ALA A 112 -13.60 31.32 -1.50
CA ALA A 112 -13.72 31.34 -0.05
C ALA A 112 -15.15 31.03 0.39
N LEU A 113 -16.15 31.47 -0.39
CA LEU A 113 -17.54 31.11 -0.16
C LEU A 113 -17.83 29.64 -0.41
N THR A 114 -16.95 28.84 -1.03
CA THR A 114 -17.14 27.38 -1.11
C THR A 114 -16.48 26.62 0.04
N LEU A 115 -15.66 27.26 0.89
CA LEU A 115 -14.92 26.60 1.97
C LEU A 115 -15.81 25.93 3.03
N PHE A 116 -17.08 26.31 3.11
CA PHE A 116 -18.01 25.63 4.01
C PHE A 116 -18.26 24.18 3.59
N LEU A 117 -18.10 23.81 2.31
CA LEU A 117 -18.24 22.42 1.84
C LEU A 117 -17.18 21.50 2.47
N PRO A 118 -15.86 21.79 2.41
CA PRO A 118 -14.86 21.04 3.16
C PRO A 118 -15.17 20.92 4.64
N ILE A 119 -15.70 21.98 5.27
CA ILE A 119 -16.05 21.96 6.69
C ILE A 119 -17.20 20.98 6.95
N THR A 120 -18.24 21.00 6.13
CA THR A 120 -19.34 20.03 6.21
C THR A 120 -18.80 18.60 6.06
N VAL A 121 -17.99 18.33 5.04
CA VAL A 121 -17.47 16.97 4.80
C VAL A 121 -16.58 16.51 5.96
N ALA A 122 -15.77 17.39 6.54
CA ALA A 122 -14.95 17.08 7.72
C ALA A 122 -15.78 16.83 9.00
N TRP A 123 -17.04 17.26 9.04
CA TRP A 123 -17.97 16.91 10.12
C TRP A 123 -18.69 15.58 9.89
N LEU A 124 -18.80 15.15 8.63
CA LEU A 124 -19.48 13.91 8.23
C LEU A 124 -18.51 12.73 8.06
N GLY A 125 -17.22 12.93 8.32
CA GLY A 125 -16.22 11.86 8.23
C GLY A 125 -14.77 12.38 8.24
N PRO A 126 -13.78 11.48 8.25
CA PRO A 126 -12.36 11.80 8.32
C PRO A 126 -11.85 12.36 6.97
N LEU A 127 -11.96 13.67 6.74
CA LEU A 127 -11.52 14.34 5.50
C LEU A 127 -9.99 14.55 5.45
N ASP A 128 -9.38 14.29 4.28
CA ASP A 128 -7.99 14.68 4.00
C ASP A 128 -7.88 16.14 3.56
N TRP A 129 -7.19 16.95 4.34
CA TRP A 129 -6.97 18.36 4.03
C TRP A 129 -5.94 18.59 2.92
N GLY A 130 -5.08 17.63 2.61
CA GLY A 130 -4.05 17.73 1.56
C GLY A 130 -4.64 18.03 0.18
N PRO A 131 -5.51 17.15 -0.37
CA PRO A 131 -6.23 17.40 -1.63
C PRO A 131 -7.08 18.67 -1.60
N VAL A 132 -7.64 19.05 -0.44
CA VAL A 132 -8.42 20.29 -0.30
C VAL A 132 -7.55 21.52 -0.55
N VAL A 133 -6.41 21.62 0.14
CA VAL A 133 -5.46 22.73 -0.04
C VAL A 133 -4.90 22.75 -1.46
N GLY A 134 -4.54 21.58 -1.99
CA GLY A 134 -4.08 21.42 -3.37
C GLY A 134 -5.11 21.91 -4.40
N GLY A 135 -6.35 21.44 -4.30
CA GLY A 135 -7.43 21.84 -5.21
C GLY A 135 -7.75 23.33 -5.19
N TYR A 136 -7.78 23.96 -4.00
CA TYR A 136 -7.97 25.41 -3.90
C TYR A 136 -6.78 26.20 -4.46
N LEU A 137 -5.55 25.75 -4.20
CA LEU A 137 -4.35 26.35 -4.80
C LEU A 137 -4.39 26.26 -6.32
N ALA A 138 -4.73 25.09 -6.86
CA ALA A 138 -4.91 24.86 -8.29
C ALA A 138 -5.98 25.79 -8.87
N ALA A 139 -7.11 25.93 -8.19
CA ALA A 139 -8.22 26.79 -8.63
C ALA A 139 -7.81 28.27 -8.69
N VAL A 140 -7.04 28.76 -7.72
CA VAL A 140 -6.52 30.14 -7.72
C VAL A 140 -5.52 30.36 -8.86
N LEU A 141 -4.62 29.42 -9.10
CA LEU A 141 -3.62 29.51 -10.18
C LEU A 141 -4.27 29.45 -11.56
N LEU A 142 -5.24 28.55 -11.74
CA LEU A 142 -6.03 28.45 -12.96
C LEU A 142 -6.84 29.73 -13.20
N ALA A 143 -7.50 30.24 -12.16
CA ALA A 143 -8.23 31.51 -12.21
C ALA A 143 -7.32 32.68 -12.59
N ALA A 144 -6.07 32.72 -12.10
CA ALA A 144 -5.09 33.73 -12.50
C ALA A 144 -4.79 33.69 -14.00
N ALA A 145 -4.52 32.50 -14.54
CA ALA A 145 -4.25 32.32 -15.96
C ALA A 145 -5.46 32.74 -16.82
N TYR A 146 -6.67 32.29 -16.46
CA TYR A 146 -7.89 32.65 -17.16
C TYR A 146 -8.24 34.14 -17.02
N ALA A 147 -7.98 34.76 -15.87
CA ALA A 147 -8.27 36.17 -15.64
C ALA A 147 -7.33 37.07 -16.46
N ALA A 148 -6.04 36.71 -16.54
CA ALA A 148 -5.11 37.38 -17.43
C ALA A 148 -5.54 37.26 -18.90
N SER A 149 -5.97 36.06 -19.31
CA SER A 149 -6.46 35.77 -20.67
C SER A 149 -7.72 36.58 -21.01
N GLY A 150 -8.70 36.60 -20.11
CA GLY A 150 -9.94 37.35 -20.26
C GLY A 150 -9.75 38.86 -20.26
N LEU A 151 -8.84 39.39 -19.44
CA LEU A 151 -8.49 40.81 -19.46
C LEU A 151 -7.81 41.21 -20.78
N PHE A 152 -6.95 40.36 -21.33
CA PHE A 152 -6.32 40.59 -22.64
C PHE A 152 -7.35 40.60 -23.77
N ILE A 153 -8.31 39.69 -23.76
CA ILE A 153 -9.39 39.66 -24.75
C ILE A 153 -10.28 40.90 -24.61
N SER A 154 -10.65 41.27 -23.38
CA SER A 154 -11.46 42.46 -23.12
C SER A 154 -10.79 43.74 -23.62
N SER A 155 -9.46 43.84 -23.59
CA SER A 155 -8.75 45.02 -24.11
C SER A 155 -8.75 45.12 -25.64
N ARG A 156 -9.14 44.05 -26.36
CA ARG A 156 -9.15 43.98 -27.83
C ARG A 156 -10.52 44.26 -28.45
N THR A 157 -11.58 44.34 -27.66
CA THR A 157 -12.95 44.53 -28.14
C THR A 157 -13.67 45.62 -27.35
N ASP A 158 -14.58 46.32 -28.00
CA ASP A 158 -15.50 47.31 -27.42
C ASP A 158 -16.86 46.70 -27.05
N ASN A 159 -17.06 45.39 -27.27
CA ASN A 159 -18.31 44.71 -26.96
C ASN A 159 -18.14 43.64 -25.87
N GLN A 160 -18.87 43.80 -24.76
CA GLN A 160 -18.86 42.87 -23.63
C GLN A 160 -19.22 41.43 -24.03
N LEU A 161 -20.21 41.24 -24.91
CA LEU A 161 -20.62 39.89 -25.33
C LEU A 161 -19.55 39.21 -26.16
N VAL A 162 -18.90 39.94 -27.07
CA VAL A 162 -17.79 39.43 -27.88
C VAL A 162 -16.60 39.08 -26.98
N SER A 163 -16.31 39.94 -25.99
CA SER A 163 -15.26 39.67 -24.99
C SER A 163 -15.53 38.39 -24.21
N LEU A 164 -16.77 38.16 -23.78
CA LEU A 164 -17.15 36.96 -23.04
C LEU A 164 -16.97 35.71 -23.89
N ILE A 165 -17.54 35.69 -25.11
CA ILE A 165 -17.50 34.53 -26.01
C ILE A 165 -16.06 34.16 -26.35
N LEU A 166 -15.23 35.13 -26.74
CA LEU A 166 -13.82 34.87 -27.07
C LEU A 166 -13.03 34.37 -25.86
N THR A 167 -13.33 34.85 -24.65
CA THR A 167 -12.65 34.37 -23.43
C THR A 167 -13.02 32.93 -23.14
N VAL A 168 -14.32 32.58 -23.22
CA VAL A 168 -14.78 31.20 -23.04
C VAL A 168 -14.14 30.28 -24.08
N LEU A 169 -14.04 30.71 -25.34
CA LEU A 169 -13.45 29.92 -26.42
C LEU A 169 -11.94 29.71 -26.21
N LEU A 170 -11.21 30.76 -25.85
CA LEU A 170 -9.77 30.67 -25.61
C LEU A 170 -9.45 29.77 -24.40
N CYS A 171 -10.10 30.00 -23.26
CA CYS A 171 -9.87 29.21 -22.06
C CYS A 171 -10.38 27.76 -22.25
N GLY A 172 -11.51 27.58 -22.96
CA GLY A 172 -12.03 26.27 -23.35
C GLY A 172 -11.07 25.50 -24.24
N LEU A 173 -10.37 26.16 -25.17
CA LEU A 173 -9.33 25.55 -25.99
C LEU A 173 -8.16 25.06 -25.13
N PHE A 174 -7.65 25.90 -24.21
CA PHE A 174 -6.59 25.49 -23.27
C PHE A 174 -7.00 24.32 -22.36
N TYR A 175 -8.29 24.20 -22.04
CA TYR A 175 -8.81 23.06 -21.28
C TYR A 175 -8.88 21.79 -22.14
N LEU A 176 -9.49 21.88 -23.33
CA LEU A 176 -9.74 20.73 -24.21
C LEU A 176 -8.48 20.14 -24.83
N VAL A 177 -7.46 20.96 -25.15
CA VAL A 177 -6.23 20.53 -25.83
C VAL A 177 -5.51 19.40 -25.09
N GLY A 178 -5.53 19.37 -23.76
CA GLY A 178 -4.92 18.29 -22.96
C GLY A 178 -5.92 17.32 -22.33
N SER A 179 -7.19 17.34 -22.75
CA SER A 179 -8.19 16.39 -22.27
C SER A 179 -8.03 15.02 -22.93
N SER A 180 -8.35 13.95 -22.20
CA SER A 180 -8.27 12.56 -22.69
C SER A 180 -9.00 12.38 -24.03
N GLY A 181 -10.22 12.92 -24.15
CA GLY A 181 -11.00 12.83 -25.38
C GLY A 181 -10.38 13.46 -26.64
N VAL A 182 -9.31 14.27 -26.52
CA VAL A 182 -8.53 14.76 -27.67
C VAL A 182 -7.20 14.01 -27.79
N THR A 183 -6.56 13.70 -26.67
CA THR A 183 -5.24 13.05 -26.66
C THR A 183 -5.30 11.61 -27.11
N ASP A 184 -6.41 10.91 -26.89
CA ASP A 184 -6.57 9.49 -27.20
C ASP A 184 -6.68 9.24 -28.71
N PHE A 185 -7.00 10.28 -29.49
CA PHE A 185 -6.98 10.24 -30.96
C PHE A 185 -5.61 10.62 -31.56
N ALA A 186 -4.65 11.03 -30.74
CA ALA A 186 -3.32 11.45 -31.16
C ALA A 186 -2.29 10.35 -30.89
N SER A 187 -1.21 10.30 -31.68
CA SER A 187 -0.09 9.39 -31.40
C SER A 187 0.61 9.76 -30.08
N ASP A 188 1.24 8.80 -29.40
CA ASP A 188 1.78 8.97 -28.03
C ASP A 188 2.64 10.23 -27.86
N ARG A 189 3.51 10.54 -28.83
CA ARG A 189 4.35 11.75 -28.81
C ARG A 189 3.55 13.04 -28.93
N VAL A 190 2.51 13.04 -29.76
CA VAL A 190 1.65 14.22 -29.94
C VAL A 190 0.73 14.37 -28.73
N ALA A 191 0.20 13.26 -28.21
CA ALA A 191 -0.60 13.20 -27.00
C ALA A 191 0.18 13.77 -25.79
N GLU A 192 1.45 13.40 -25.61
CA GLU A 192 2.31 13.92 -24.54
C GLU A 192 2.48 15.45 -24.64
N ILE A 193 2.73 15.99 -25.85
CA ILE A 193 2.84 17.43 -26.10
C ILE A 193 1.49 18.13 -25.81
N LEU A 194 0.38 17.56 -26.27
CA LEU A 194 -0.96 18.11 -26.04
C LEU A 194 -1.30 18.14 -24.55
N ARG A 195 -0.99 17.08 -23.80
CA ARG A 195 -1.12 17.01 -22.33
C ARG A 195 -0.23 18.02 -21.63
N ALA A 196 0.96 18.29 -22.15
CA ALA A 196 1.88 19.28 -21.59
C ALA A 196 1.37 20.73 -21.76
N VAL A 197 0.65 21.02 -22.84
CA VAL A 197 0.05 22.34 -23.13
C VAL A 197 -1.31 22.52 -22.45
N GLY A 198 -2.04 21.43 -22.18
CA GLY A 198 -3.35 21.48 -21.56
C GLY A 198 -3.34 22.00 -20.13
N SER A 199 -4.28 22.90 -19.84
CA SER A 199 -4.48 23.44 -18.48
C SER A 199 -5.28 22.50 -17.58
N GLY A 200 -6.07 21.58 -18.14
CA GLY A 200 -6.89 20.61 -17.39
C GLY A 200 -6.09 19.45 -16.79
N SER A 201 -5.17 18.86 -17.55
CA SER A 201 -4.29 17.77 -17.11
C SER A 201 -3.43 18.18 -15.89
N ARG A 202 -2.89 19.40 -15.94
CA ARG A 202 -2.11 20.01 -14.85
C ARG A 202 -2.96 20.27 -13.60
N PHE A 203 -4.23 20.63 -13.78
CA PHE A 203 -5.15 20.82 -12.67
C PHE A 203 -5.48 19.49 -11.97
N GLU A 204 -5.64 18.42 -12.75
CA GLU A 204 -5.94 17.08 -12.22
C GLU A 204 -4.81 16.55 -11.32
N SER A 205 -3.55 16.85 -11.64
CA SER A 205 -2.38 16.54 -10.82
C SER A 205 -2.40 17.26 -9.47
N ILE A 206 -2.71 18.56 -9.44
CA ILE A 206 -2.70 19.35 -8.20
C ILE A 206 -3.91 19.04 -7.29
N GLN A 207 -5.11 18.82 -7.85
CA GLN A 207 -6.32 18.62 -7.05
C GLN A 207 -6.31 17.35 -6.19
N ARG A 208 -5.48 16.35 -6.52
CA ARG A 208 -5.27 15.13 -5.74
C ARG A 208 -4.30 15.32 -4.57
N GLY A 209 -3.83 16.54 -4.31
CA GLY A 209 -2.92 16.84 -3.19
C GLY A 209 -1.44 16.69 -3.53
N VAL A 210 -1.11 16.51 -4.81
CA VAL A 210 0.26 16.39 -5.30
C VAL A 210 0.67 17.69 -5.99
N ILE A 211 1.64 18.40 -5.44
CA ILE A 211 2.12 19.66 -6.03
C ILE A 211 3.45 19.42 -6.74
N ASP A 212 3.39 19.45 -8.07
CA ASP A 212 4.57 19.52 -8.93
C ASP A 212 4.98 20.97 -9.20
N LEU A 213 6.28 21.26 -9.07
CA LEU A 213 6.80 22.60 -9.38
C LEU A 213 6.53 23.01 -10.85
N ARG A 214 6.49 22.03 -11.76
CA ARG A 214 6.21 22.22 -13.19
C ARG A 214 4.82 22.81 -13.43
N ASP A 215 3.84 22.34 -12.68
CA ASP A 215 2.44 22.73 -12.82
C ASP A 215 2.24 24.16 -12.30
N LEU A 216 2.88 24.50 -11.17
CA LEU A 216 2.89 25.86 -10.62
C LEU A 216 3.50 26.86 -11.62
N VAL A 217 4.66 26.52 -12.18
CA VAL A 217 5.35 27.42 -13.11
C VAL A 217 4.56 27.58 -14.40
N TYR A 218 3.89 26.53 -14.90
CA TYR A 218 3.02 26.63 -16.07
C TYR A 218 1.90 27.68 -15.90
N TYR A 219 1.16 27.67 -14.79
CA TYR A 219 0.10 28.67 -14.59
C TYR A 219 0.67 30.09 -14.40
N LEU A 220 1.80 30.22 -13.72
CA LEU A 220 2.46 31.51 -13.54
C LEU A 220 3.00 32.08 -14.85
N THR A 221 3.61 31.26 -15.71
CA THR A 221 4.10 31.69 -17.03
C THR A 221 2.93 32.06 -17.93
N LEU A 222 1.86 31.25 -17.97
CA LEU A 222 0.66 31.54 -18.74
C LEU A 222 0.02 32.87 -18.32
N THR A 223 -0.11 33.09 -17.02
CA THR A 223 -0.57 34.37 -16.44
C THR A 223 0.33 35.53 -16.88
N GLY A 224 1.65 35.38 -16.74
CA GLY A 224 2.62 36.40 -17.13
C GLY A 224 2.57 36.76 -18.62
N VAL A 225 2.43 35.76 -19.50
CA VAL A 225 2.29 35.95 -20.95
C VAL A 225 1.06 36.80 -21.27
N PHE A 226 -0.11 36.43 -20.75
CA PHE A 226 -1.34 37.17 -21.06
C PHE A 226 -1.39 38.57 -20.43
N LEU A 227 -0.80 38.77 -19.24
CA LEU A 227 -0.64 40.10 -18.66
C LEU A 227 0.28 40.98 -19.52
N ALA A 228 1.39 40.44 -20.02
CA ALA A 228 2.29 41.16 -20.93
C ALA A 228 1.60 41.51 -22.25
N LEU A 229 0.84 40.58 -22.83
CA LEU A 229 0.02 40.81 -24.02
C LEU A 229 -1.05 41.88 -23.81
N ASN A 230 -1.65 41.95 -22.61
CA ASN A 230 -2.60 42.99 -22.23
C ASN A 230 -1.93 44.37 -22.19
N VAL A 231 -0.77 44.48 -21.57
CA VAL A 231 0.01 45.73 -21.52
C VAL A 231 0.30 46.25 -22.93
N ILE A 232 0.78 45.37 -23.84
CA ILE A 232 0.98 45.75 -25.24
C ILE A 232 -0.33 46.21 -25.87
N SER A 233 -1.44 45.49 -25.63
CA SER A 233 -2.74 45.81 -26.22
C SER A 233 -3.25 47.21 -25.85
N LEU A 234 -2.85 47.73 -24.69
CA LEU A 234 -3.16 49.09 -24.26
C LEU A 234 -2.17 50.10 -24.82
N ASP A 235 -0.88 49.80 -24.78
CA ASP A 235 0.16 50.68 -25.32
C ASP A 235 0.01 50.85 -26.84
N SER A 236 -0.45 49.82 -27.55
CA SER A 236 -0.73 49.90 -28.99
C SER A 236 -1.82 50.92 -29.33
N LYS A 237 -2.72 51.24 -28.39
CA LYS A 237 -3.74 52.28 -28.55
C LYS A 237 -3.16 53.70 -28.43
N LYS A 238 -1.94 53.86 -27.90
CA LYS A 238 -1.23 55.15 -27.79
C LYS A 238 -0.33 55.43 -29.00
N TRP A 239 -0.17 54.48 -29.92
CA TRP A 239 0.78 54.60 -31.02
C TRP A 239 0.29 55.57 -32.10
N SER A 240 1.10 56.58 -32.42
CA SER A 240 0.88 57.47 -33.57
C SER A 240 1.57 56.94 -34.84
N ALA A 241 1.06 57.32 -36.01
CA ALA A 241 1.55 56.86 -37.33
C ALA A 241 2.88 57.50 -37.81
N GLY A 242 3.61 58.22 -36.95
CA GLY A 242 4.86 58.91 -37.32
C GLY A 242 6.10 58.00 -37.39
N GLU A 243 7.13 58.40 -38.14
CA GLU A 243 8.39 57.63 -38.24
C GLU A 243 9.19 57.59 -36.93
N GLN A 244 9.07 58.61 -36.07
CA GLN A 244 9.77 58.67 -34.77
C GLN A 244 9.22 57.68 -33.74
N THR A 245 7.93 57.32 -33.80
CA THR A 245 7.31 56.34 -32.89
C THR A 245 7.61 54.89 -33.29
N ARG A 246 8.04 54.63 -34.53
CA ARG A 246 8.36 53.28 -35.03
C ARG A 246 9.46 52.57 -34.24
N ARG A 247 10.51 53.30 -33.82
CA ARG A 247 11.60 52.71 -33.01
C ARG A 247 11.12 52.30 -31.61
N GLN A 248 10.20 53.07 -31.04
CA GLN A 248 9.60 52.79 -29.74
C GLN A 248 8.58 51.64 -29.81
N GLN A 249 7.78 51.56 -30.88
CA GLN A 249 6.89 50.43 -31.19
C GLN A 249 7.68 49.11 -31.28
N TRP A 250 8.75 49.10 -32.09
CA TRP A 250 9.63 47.93 -32.21
C TRP A 250 10.32 47.59 -30.89
N GLY A 251 10.73 48.58 -30.11
CA GLY A 251 11.33 48.38 -28.79
C GLY A 251 10.39 47.65 -27.83
N VAL A 252 9.14 48.09 -27.72
CA VAL A 252 8.09 47.48 -26.86
C VAL A 252 7.68 46.09 -27.35
N MET A 253 7.53 45.92 -28.66
CA MET A 253 7.24 44.61 -29.25
C MET A 253 8.38 43.62 -29.03
N ALA A 254 9.63 44.03 -29.22
CA ALA A 254 10.81 43.19 -29.02
C ALA A 254 11.02 42.83 -27.55
N THR A 255 10.85 43.77 -26.61
CA THR A 255 10.96 43.45 -25.18
C THR A 255 9.89 42.46 -24.75
N THR A 256 8.65 42.66 -25.19
CA THR A 256 7.58 41.74 -24.80
C THR A 256 7.73 40.37 -25.46
N LEU A 257 8.16 40.32 -26.73
CA LEU A 257 8.48 39.06 -27.39
C LEU A 257 9.61 38.32 -26.66
N LEU A 258 10.64 39.03 -26.20
CA LEU A 258 11.70 38.43 -25.36
C LEU A 258 11.16 37.94 -24.01
N VAL A 259 10.26 38.68 -23.36
CA VAL A 259 9.63 38.23 -22.09
C VAL A 259 8.80 36.97 -22.32
N VAL A 260 7.95 36.95 -23.35
CA VAL A 260 7.15 35.78 -23.72
C VAL A 260 8.06 34.60 -24.07
N LEU A 261 9.11 34.81 -24.86
CA LEU A 261 10.10 33.79 -25.20
C LEU A 261 10.78 33.23 -23.95
N ASN A 262 11.22 34.09 -23.02
CA ASN A 262 11.85 33.64 -21.77
C ASN A 262 10.87 32.82 -20.89
N LEU A 263 9.61 33.21 -20.81
CA LEU A 263 8.59 32.46 -20.06
C LEU A 263 8.31 31.10 -20.70
N VAL A 264 8.28 31.01 -22.04
CA VAL A 264 8.14 29.75 -22.77
C VAL A 264 9.38 28.87 -22.60
N VAL A 265 10.59 29.42 -22.75
CA VAL A 265 11.85 28.69 -22.55
C VAL A 265 11.98 28.19 -21.11
N CYS A 266 11.58 28.98 -20.11
CA CYS A 266 11.54 28.55 -18.72
C CYS A 266 10.65 27.31 -18.53
N ASN A 267 9.47 27.29 -19.17
CA ASN A 267 8.58 26.13 -19.10
C ASN A 267 9.20 24.88 -19.76
N VAL A 268 9.83 25.04 -20.92
CA VAL A 268 10.53 23.94 -21.62
C VAL A 268 11.72 23.42 -20.81
N TRP A 269 12.51 24.31 -20.20
CA TRP A 269 13.67 23.96 -19.39
C TRP A 269 13.30 23.23 -18.10
N MET A 270 12.10 23.49 -17.55
CA MET A 270 11.61 22.82 -16.36
C MET A 270 10.92 21.48 -16.62
N TYR A 271 10.53 21.19 -17.87
CA TYR A 271 9.91 19.92 -18.26
C TYR A 271 10.66 18.65 -17.76
N PRO A 272 12.00 18.54 -17.89
CA PRO A 272 12.74 17.35 -17.45
C PRO A 272 12.91 17.24 -15.93
N LEU A 273 12.63 18.28 -15.14
CA LEU A 273 12.79 18.25 -13.68
C LEU A 273 11.63 17.49 -13.03
N ARG A 274 11.74 16.15 -12.98
CA ARG A 274 10.73 15.25 -12.39
C ARG A 274 10.78 15.13 -10.86
N GLY A 275 11.87 15.58 -10.22
CA GLY A 275 12.13 15.30 -8.79
C GLY A 275 11.53 16.27 -7.76
N LEU A 276 11.08 17.47 -8.17
CA LEU A 276 10.53 18.48 -7.24
C LEU A 276 9.01 18.36 -7.14
N ARG A 277 8.59 17.33 -6.39
CA ARG A 277 7.20 16.98 -6.12
C ARG A 277 6.94 16.95 -4.63
N LEU A 278 5.83 17.55 -4.20
CA LEU A 278 5.39 17.57 -2.81
C LEU A 278 4.04 16.85 -2.70
N ASP A 279 3.97 15.80 -1.90
CA ASP A 279 2.71 15.13 -1.55
C ASP A 279 2.17 15.72 -0.24
N LEU A 280 0.99 16.35 -0.29
CA LEU A 280 0.32 16.97 0.84
C LEU A 280 -0.68 16.05 1.54
N THR A 281 -0.91 14.84 1.03
CA THR A 281 -1.87 13.89 1.63
C THR A 281 -1.41 13.49 3.04
N ALA A 282 -2.37 13.26 3.94
CA ALA A 282 -2.07 13.03 5.36
C ALA A 282 -1.11 11.83 5.60
N HIS A 283 -1.21 10.79 4.76
CA HIS A 283 -0.39 9.57 4.86
C HIS A 283 0.60 9.40 3.70
N LYS A 284 0.85 10.45 2.92
CA LYS A 284 1.70 10.40 1.72
C LYS A 284 1.29 9.29 0.74
N GLU A 285 -0.01 9.23 0.44
CA GLU A 285 -0.65 8.19 -0.38
C GLU A 285 -0.12 8.11 -1.81
N TYR A 286 0.57 9.14 -2.29
CA TYR A 286 1.19 9.18 -3.62
C TYR A 286 2.71 9.24 -3.56
N THR A 287 3.28 8.84 -2.43
CA THR A 287 4.73 8.73 -2.24
C THR A 287 5.09 7.27 -1.97
N LEU A 288 5.50 6.57 -3.02
CA LEU A 288 5.95 5.18 -2.90
C LEU A 288 7.07 5.05 -1.86
N SER A 289 7.05 3.95 -1.13
CA SER A 289 8.07 3.52 -0.18
C SER A 289 9.44 3.39 -0.84
N GLN A 290 10.49 3.36 0.00
CA GLN A 290 11.84 3.20 -0.50
C GLN A 290 12.00 1.80 -1.13
N THR A 291 11.50 0.76 -0.45
CA THR A 291 11.43 -0.61 -0.95
C THR A 291 10.81 -0.71 -2.35
N THR A 292 9.66 -0.07 -2.58
CA THR A 292 9.01 -0.09 -3.90
C THR A 292 9.86 0.63 -4.94
N ARG A 293 10.54 1.73 -4.60
CA ARG A 293 11.44 2.42 -5.54
C ARG A 293 12.65 1.56 -5.90
N ASP A 294 13.29 0.96 -4.90
CA ASP A 294 14.48 0.12 -5.10
C ASP A 294 14.13 -1.09 -5.99
N LEU A 295 12.94 -1.69 -5.80
CA LEU A 295 12.43 -2.74 -6.67
C LEU A 295 12.20 -2.26 -8.12
N LEU A 296 11.63 -1.06 -8.30
CA LEU A 296 11.37 -0.49 -9.63
C LEU A 296 12.64 -0.04 -10.35
N ASP A 297 13.63 0.48 -9.62
CA ASP A 297 14.93 0.88 -10.16
C ASP A 297 15.77 -0.35 -10.59
N GLY A 298 15.52 -1.51 -9.96
CA GLY A 298 16.15 -2.80 -10.29
C GLY A 298 15.54 -3.56 -11.48
N LEU A 299 14.49 -3.03 -12.14
CA LEU A 299 13.87 -3.68 -13.29
C LEU A 299 14.82 -3.75 -14.49
N GLN A 300 14.98 -4.93 -15.07
CA GLN A 300 15.82 -5.17 -16.24
C GLN A 300 15.02 -5.14 -17.56
N GLU A 301 13.75 -5.53 -17.51
CA GLU A 301 12.80 -5.52 -18.61
C GLU A 301 11.60 -4.61 -18.31
N PRO A 302 10.82 -4.20 -19.33
CA PRO A 302 9.58 -3.47 -19.09
C PRO A 302 8.54 -4.32 -18.34
N LEU A 303 8.03 -3.79 -17.22
CA LEU A 303 6.94 -4.37 -16.44
C LEU A 303 5.60 -3.85 -16.99
N LEU A 304 4.70 -4.75 -17.40
CA LEU A 304 3.34 -4.39 -17.79
C LEU A 304 2.41 -4.48 -16.59
N ILE A 305 1.73 -3.39 -16.24
CA ILE A 305 0.62 -3.39 -15.30
C ILE A 305 -0.64 -2.99 -16.06
N ARG A 306 -1.59 -3.93 -16.19
CA ARG A 306 -2.84 -3.74 -16.92
C ARG A 306 -4.05 -3.83 -15.98
N GLY A 307 -4.78 -2.74 -15.83
CA GLY A 307 -6.02 -2.68 -15.07
C GLY A 307 -7.23 -2.96 -15.95
N TYR A 308 -7.95 -4.04 -15.65
CA TYR A 308 -9.20 -4.44 -16.27
C TYR A 308 -10.37 -3.90 -15.45
N PHE A 309 -10.88 -2.72 -15.84
CA PHE A 309 -11.92 -2.01 -15.12
C PHE A 309 -13.08 -1.65 -16.04
N SER A 310 -14.26 -2.17 -15.75
CA SER A 310 -15.47 -1.81 -16.49
C SER A 310 -15.96 -0.41 -16.13
N GLU A 311 -16.41 0.36 -17.14
CA GLU A 311 -16.97 1.70 -16.90
C GLU A 311 -18.24 1.68 -16.03
N ARG A 312 -19.04 0.62 -16.18
CA ARG A 312 -20.23 0.35 -15.37
C ARG A 312 -19.93 -0.77 -14.38
N THR A 313 -19.92 -0.45 -13.09
CA THR A 313 -19.66 -1.39 -11.99
C THR A 313 -20.56 -1.10 -10.79
N HIS A 314 -20.43 -1.87 -9.72
CA HIS A 314 -21.17 -1.68 -8.48
C HIS A 314 -20.86 -0.32 -7.83
N PRO A 315 -21.86 0.41 -7.29
CA PRO A 315 -21.65 1.72 -6.66
C PRO A 315 -20.58 1.76 -5.56
N LEU A 316 -20.38 0.65 -4.85
CA LEU A 316 -19.34 0.53 -3.81
C LEU A 316 -17.92 0.31 -4.39
N LEU A 317 -17.79 -0.21 -5.62
CA LEU A 317 -16.49 -0.45 -6.26
C LEU A 317 -16.05 0.73 -7.13
N ALA A 318 -17.00 1.43 -7.76
CA ALA A 318 -16.75 2.55 -8.65
C ALA A 318 -15.80 3.62 -8.07
N PRO A 319 -15.88 3.98 -6.77
CA PRO A 319 -14.98 4.98 -6.19
C PRO A 319 -13.54 4.51 -5.99
N LEU A 320 -13.30 3.19 -5.96
CA LEU A 320 -11.97 2.63 -5.75
C LEU A 320 -11.12 2.68 -7.02
N ILE A 321 -11.74 2.58 -8.20
CA ILE A 321 -11.06 2.55 -9.51
C ILE A 321 -10.17 3.79 -9.74
N PRO A 322 -10.64 5.04 -9.53
CA PRO A 322 -9.78 6.21 -9.67
C PRO A 322 -8.57 6.19 -8.74
N ARG A 323 -8.71 5.67 -7.52
CA ARG A 323 -7.62 5.57 -6.54
C ARG A 323 -6.59 4.54 -6.95
N ILE A 324 -7.04 3.37 -7.43
CA ILE A 324 -6.15 2.36 -8.02
C ILE A 324 -5.41 2.95 -9.22
N ARG A 325 -6.13 3.58 -10.16
CA ARG A 325 -5.54 4.25 -11.34
C ARG A 325 -4.46 5.26 -10.95
N ASP A 326 -4.72 6.08 -9.94
CA ASP A 326 -3.76 7.08 -9.48
C ASP A 326 -2.52 6.42 -8.88
N MET A 327 -2.67 5.36 -8.09
CA MET A 327 -1.55 4.58 -7.55
C MET A 327 -0.74 3.92 -8.66
N LEU A 328 -1.39 3.25 -9.62
CA LEU A 328 -0.72 2.62 -10.75
C LEU A 328 0.09 3.63 -11.59
N ARG A 329 -0.44 4.85 -11.77
CA ARG A 329 0.31 5.95 -12.41
C ARG A 329 1.55 6.36 -11.63
N GLU A 330 1.57 6.21 -10.31
CA GLU A 330 2.78 6.48 -9.52
C GLU A 330 3.90 5.50 -9.85
N TYR A 331 3.58 4.22 -10.02
CA TYR A 331 4.56 3.21 -10.43
C TYR A 331 5.17 3.56 -11.78
N GLU A 332 4.34 3.94 -12.77
CA GLU A 332 4.79 4.41 -14.10
C GLU A 332 5.70 5.65 -14.03
N VAL A 333 5.32 6.64 -13.23
CA VAL A 333 6.08 7.90 -13.11
C VAL A 333 7.42 7.68 -12.43
N VAL A 334 7.45 6.88 -11.36
CA VAL A 334 8.67 6.61 -10.57
C VAL A 334 9.65 5.75 -11.35
N SER A 335 9.19 4.73 -12.07
CA SER A 335 10.07 3.80 -12.80
C SER A 335 10.73 4.41 -14.04
N GLY A 336 10.48 5.68 -14.36
CA GLY A 336 11.06 6.36 -15.50
C GLY A 336 10.66 5.81 -16.89
N GLY A 337 9.56 5.04 -16.97
CA GLY A 337 9.09 4.38 -18.20
C GLY A 337 9.39 2.88 -18.32
N MET A 338 10.03 2.27 -17.31
CA MET A 338 10.17 0.80 -17.22
C MET A 338 8.84 0.09 -16.89
N VAL A 339 7.89 0.79 -16.27
CA VAL A 339 6.53 0.28 -16.03
C VAL A 339 5.62 0.84 -17.11
N GLN A 340 4.94 -0.04 -17.83
CA GLN A 340 3.92 0.28 -18.82
C GLN A 340 2.55 0.10 -18.17
N LEU A 341 1.78 1.18 -18.09
CA LEU A 341 0.44 1.16 -17.52
C LEU A 341 -0.62 1.16 -18.62
N GLU A 342 -1.49 0.15 -18.62
CA GLU A 342 -2.65 0.07 -19.50
C GLU A 342 -3.93 -0.03 -18.67
N ILE A 343 -4.95 0.78 -18.99
CA ILE A 343 -6.27 0.69 -18.35
C ILE A 343 -7.28 0.46 -19.45
N VAL A 344 -7.92 -0.70 -19.40
CA VAL A 344 -8.80 -1.17 -20.47
C VAL A 344 -10.13 -1.63 -19.87
N ASP A 345 -11.20 -1.39 -20.62
CA ASP A 345 -12.51 -2.00 -20.36
C ASP A 345 -12.69 -3.17 -21.35
N PRO A 346 -12.58 -4.43 -20.89
CA PRO A 346 -12.77 -5.61 -21.76
C PRO A 346 -14.07 -5.59 -22.55
N ILE A 347 -15.12 -5.00 -22.00
CA ILE A 347 -16.45 -5.00 -22.61
C ILE A 347 -16.46 -4.19 -23.92
N GLN A 348 -15.52 -3.24 -24.08
CA GLN A 348 -15.41 -2.41 -25.27
C GLN A 348 -14.53 -3.05 -26.36
N ASP A 349 -13.68 -4.01 -26.01
CA ASP A 349 -12.72 -4.64 -26.92
C ASP A 349 -12.76 -6.19 -26.81
N PRO A 350 -13.45 -6.86 -27.76
CA PRO A 350 -13.61 -8.32 -27.75
C PRO A 350 -12.28 -9.10 -27.81
N ASP A 351 -11.23 -8.55 -28.41
CA ASP A 351 -9.94 -9.23 -28.52
C ASP A 351 -9.23 -9.24 -27.16
N LEU A 352 -9.28 -8.11 -26.44
CA LEU A 352 -8.76 -8.00 -25.07
C LEU A 352 -9.59 -8.82 -24.06
N GLU A 353 -10.91 -8.91 -24.24
CA GLU A 353 -11.78 -9.78 -23.44
C GLU A 353 -11.40 -11.27 -23.59
N ALA A 354 -11.13 -11.69 -24.83
CA ALA A 354 -10.69 -13.05 -25.12
C ALA A 354 -9.32 -13.36 -24.53
N GLU A 355 -8.34 -12.45 -24.64
CA GLU A 355 -7.01 -12.59 -24.01
C GLU A 355 -7.15 -12.69 -22.48
N ALA A 356 -7.93 -11.80 -21.87
CA ALA A 356 -8.15 -11.76 -20.43
C ALA A 356 -8.70 -13.10 -19.91
N ASN A 357 -9.72 -13.65 -20.56
CA ASN A 357 -10.38 -14.89 -20.12
C ASN A 357 -9.57 -16.15 -20.45
N GLN A 358 -8.99 -16.25 -21.65
CA GLN A 358 -8.33 -17.48 -22.11
C GLN A 358 -6.88 -17.59 -21.63
N THR A 359 -6.14 -16.48 -21.56
CA THR A 359 -4.72 -16.49 -21.21
C THR A 359 -4.51 -16.27 -19.71
N TYR A 360 -5.21 -15.31 -19.12
CA TYR A 360 -5.00 -14.90 -17.72
C TYR A 360 -6.11 -15.34 -16.77
N GLY A 361 -7.16 -16.02 -17.27
CA GLY A 361 -8.25 -16.54 -16.44
C GLY A 361 -9.17 -15.48 -15.84
N ILE A 362 -9.10 -14.23 -16.32
CA ILE A 362 -9.88 -13.10 -15.84
C ILE A 362 -11.30 -13.18 -16.42
N ARG A 363 -12.30 -13.29 -15.53
CA ARG A 363 -13.70 -13.50 -15.91
C ARG A 363 -14.57 -12.37 -15.37
N PRO A 364 -15.63 -12.00 -16.10
CA PRO A 364 -16.53 -10.95 -15.63
C PRO A 364 -17.27 -11.43 -14.37
N LEU A 365 -17.38 -10.54 -13.40
CA LEU A 365 -18.13 -10.75 -12.17
C LEU A 365 -19.58 -10.30 -12.36
N PRO A 366 -20.57 -11.19 -12.23
CA PRO A 366 -21.98 -10.79 -12.25
C PRO A 366 -22.34 -10.08 -10.94
N LEU A 367 -22.62 -8.78 -11.03
CA LEU A 367 -22.98 -7.90 -9.92
C LEU A 367 -24.43 -7.42 -10.06
N GLN A 368 -25.21 -7.54 -9.00
CA GLN A 368 -26.54 -6.94 -8.96
C GLN A 368 -26.41 -5.47 -8.55
N VAL A 369 -26.94 -4.57 -9.38
CA VAL A 369 -26.94 -3.12 -9.12
C VAL A 369 -28.37 -2.64 -9.01
N ALA A 370 -28.70 -2.04 -7.87
CA ALA A 370 -29.95 -1.34 -7.65
C ALA A 370 -29.76 0.14 -7.97
N GLU A 371 -30.23 0.58 -9.13
CA GLU A 371 -30.41 2.00 -9.42
C GLU A 371 -31.72 2.50 -8.81
N ARG A 372 -31.91 3.83 -8.75
CA ARG A 372 -33.05 4.49 -8.08
C ARG A 372 -34.44 3.99 -8.53
N TYR A 373 -34.55 3.32 -9.68
CA TYR A 373 -35.81 2.83 -10.25
C TYR A 373 -35.74 1.39 -10.81
N GLU A 374 -34.57 0.73 -10.81
CA GLU A 374 -34.40 -0.59 -11.45
C GLU A 374 -33.27 -1.39 -10.78
N THR A 375 -33.48 -2.68 -10.57
CA THR A 375 -32.43 -3.63 -10.22
C THR A 375 -32.01 -4.40 -11.47
N SER A 376 -30.76 -4.27 -11.88
CA SER A 376 -30.20 -4.99 -13.03
C SER A 376 -28.98 -5.81 -12.62
N ILE A 377 -28.70 -6.90 -13.33
CA ILE A 377 -27.44 -7.65 -13.16
C ILE A 377 -26.50 -7.17 -14.26
N ILE A 378 -25.35 -6.64 -13.88
CA ILE A 378 -24.29 -6.21 -14.79
C ILE A 378 -23.08 -7.12 -14.61
N ASN A 379 -22.40 -7.44 -15.71
CA ASN A 379 -21.12 -8.12 -15.69
C ASN A 379 -20.03 -7.06 -15.66
N ALA A 380 -19.17 -7.07 -14.65
CA ALA A 380 -18.12 -6.07 -14.48
C ALA A 380 -16.75 -6.74 -14.23
N TYR A 381 -15.69 -6.11 -14.73
CA TYR A 381 -14.31 -6.49 -14.46
C TYR A 381 -13.69 -5.58 -13.39
N PHE A 382 -12.92 -6.18 -12.49
CA PHE A 382 -12.20 -5.48 -11.42
C PHE A 382 -10.94 -6.28 -11.07
N ASP A 383 -9.98 -6.25 -11.99
CA ASP A 383 -8.77 -7.08 -11.89
C ASP A 383 -7.54 -6.29 -12.36
N ILE A 384 -6.39 -6.56 -11.76
CA ILE A 384 -5.10 -5.96 -12.12
C ILE A 384 -4.16 -7.09 -12.52
N LEU A 385 -3.74 -7.09 -13.79
CA LEU A 385 -2.72 -7.99 -14.30
C LEU A 385 -1.34 -7.33 -14.16
N ILE A 386 -0.41 -8.04 -13.55
CA ILE A 386 1.01 -7.66 -13.47
C ILE A 386 1.80 -8.71 -14.24
N ARG A 387 2.55 -8.29 -15.24
CA ARG A 387 3.33 -9.17 -16.12
C ARG A 387 4.76 -8.67 -16.28
N TYR A 388 5.70 -9.58 -16.11
CA TYR A 388 7.13 -9.35 -16.31
C TYR A 388 7.72 -10.53 -17.09
N GLY A 389 8.16 -10.28 -18.32
CA GLY A 389 8.60 -11.34 -19.22
C GLY A 389 7.50 -12.39 -19.51
N ASP A 390 7.73 -13.62 -19.08
CA ASP A 390 6.79 -14.76 -19.15
C ASP A 390 6.00 -14.99 -17.84
N GLN A 391 6.40 -14.35 -16.74
CA GLN A 391 5.73 -14.44 -15.45
C GLN A 391 4.57 -13.45 -15.39
N HIS A 392 3.46 -13.87 -14.76
CA HIS A 392 2.32 -13.01 -14.51
C HIS A 392 1.59 -13.37 -13.22
N VAL A 393 0.96 -12.36 -12.62
CA VAL A 393 0.06 -12.48 -11.47
C VAL A 393 -1.16 -11.63 -11.76
N VAL A 394 -2.34 -12.14 -11.40
CA VAL A 394 -3.61 -11.41 -11.46
C VAL A 394 -4.06 -11.15 -10.04
N LEU A 395 -4.25 -9.86 -9.71
CA LEU A 395 -4.90 -9.41 -8.49
C LEU A 395 -6.38 -9.16 -8.79
N ASN A 396 -7.25 -9.90 -8.13
CA ASN A 396 -8.68 -9.73 -8.25
C ASN A 396 -9.22 -8.80 -7.14
N PHE A 397 -10.52 -8.53 -7.15
CA PHE A 397 -11.14 -7.67 -6.14
C PHE A 397 -10.94 -8.19 -4.70
N GLN A 398 -10.93 -9.51 -4.46
CA GLN A 398 -10.76 -10.11 -3.12
C GLN A 398 -9.35 -9.90 -2.56
N ASP A 399 -8.37 -9.67 -3.43
CA ASP A 399 -6.99 -9.40 -3.04
C ASP A 399 -6.84 -7.95 -2.59
N VAL A 400 -7.43 -7.01 -3.33
CA VAL A 400 -7.20 -5.56 -3.16
C VAL A 400 -8.26 -4.84 -2.32
N ILE A 401 -9.43 -5.44 -2.10
CA ILE A 401 -10.52 -4.84 -1.30
C ILE A 401 -10.79 -5.59 0.00
N GLU A 402 -11.32 -4.85 0.95
CA GLU A 402 -11.88 -5.31 2.21
C GLU A 402 -13.34 -4.87 2.28
N ILE A 403 -14.19 -5.76 2.77
CA ILE A 403 -15.64 -5.53 2.88
C ILE A 403 -15.97 -5.53 4.37
N GLU A 404 -16.35 -4.38 4.89
CA GLU A 404 -16.82 -4.20 6.25
C GLU A 404 -18.34 -4.26 6.27
N TYR A 405 -18.91 -5.15 7.09
CA TYR A 405 -20.35 -5.28 7.23
C TYR A 405 -20.79 -4.58 8.53
N GLY A 406 -21.34 -3.39 8.40
CA GLY A 406 -22.03 -2.68 9.48
C GLY A 406 -23.37 -3.34 9.82
N ARG A 407 -23.97 -2.96 10.96
CA ARG A 407 -25.27 -3.49 11.43
C ARG A 407 -26.39 -3.35 10.39
N ASP A 408 -26.33 -2.31 9.56
CA ASP A 408 -27.34 -1.98 8.53
C ASP A 408 -26.75 -1.59 7.16
N ASP A 409 -25.41 -1.57 6.99
CA ASP A 409 -24.75 -1.14 5.74
C ASP A 409 -23.49 -1.97 5.42
N VAL A 410 -23.09 -2.03 4.15
CA VAL A 410 -21.88 -2.73 3.69
C VAL A 410 -20.93 -1.71 3.07
N THR A 411 -19.78 -1.50 3.71
CA THR A 411 -18.73 -0.59 3.24
C THR A 411 -17.63 -1.40 2.55
N VAL A 412 -17.13 -0.89 1.43
CA VAL A 412 -16.06 -1.54 0.65
C VAL A 412 -14.89 -0.58 0.53
N GLN A 413 -13.71 -1.03 0.93
CA GLN A 413 -12.50 -0.22 0.96
C GLN A 413 -11.31 -0.93 0.35
N LEU A 414 -10.27 -0.17 -0.03
CA LEU A 414 -9.00 -0.79 -0.41
C LEU A 414 -8.26 -1.26 0.84
N ARG A 415 -7.68 -2.46 0.77
CA ARG A 415 -6.56 -2.88 1.62
C ARG A 415 -5.31 -2.08 1.24
N ASN A 416 -4.13 -2.52 1.65
CA ASN A 416 -2.88 -1.87 1.32
C ASN A 416 -2.45 -2.11 -0.14
N LEU A 417 -3.00 -1.31 -1.06
CA LEU A 417 -2.73 -1.46 -2.50
C LEU A 417 -1.24 -1.37 -2.87
N GLU A 418 -0.44 -0.51 -2.20
CA GLU A 418 1.00 -0.43 -2.46
C GLU A 418 1.68 -1.75 -2.09
N TYR A 419 1.30 -2.35 -0.96
CA TYR A 419 1.79 -3.64 -0.54
C TYR A 419 1.41 -4.75 -1.53
N ASP A 420 0.13 -4.85 -1.91
CA ASP A 420 -0.38 -5.90 -2.80
C ASP A 420 0.28 -5.83 -4.19
N LEU A 421 0.46 -4.61 -4.71
CA LEU A 421 1.17 -4.38 -5.97
C LEU A 421 2.66 -4.70 -5.82
N THR A 422 3.33 -4.20 -4.80
CA THR A 422 4.79 -4.37 -4.65
C THR A 422 5.16 -5.83 -4.42
N SER A 423 4.42 -6.56 -3.59
CA SER A 423 4.63 -8.00 -3.36
C SER A 423 4.41 -8.81 -4.63
N SER A 424 3.35 -8.49 -5.40
CA SER A 424 3.06 -9.17 -6.67
C SER A 424 4.10 -8.86 -7.74
N ILE A 425 4.55 -7.61 -7.85
CA ILE A 425 5.66 -7.21 -8.73
C ILE A 425 6.92 -7.96 -8.34
N ARG A 426 7.26 -7.98 -7.05
CA ARG A 426 8.42 -8.72 -6.56
C ARG A 426 8.34 -10.19 -6.94
N LYS A 427 7.19 -10.82 -6.76
CA LYS A 427 6.96 -12.22 -7.10
C LYS A 427 7.20 -12.51 -8.59
N VAL A 428 6.67 -11.70 -9.51
CA VAL A 428 6.89 -11.92 -10.95
C VAL A 428 8.30 -11.56 -11.38
N VAL A 429 8.90 -10.51 -10.82
CA VAL A 429 10.27 -10.09 -11.14
C VAL A 429 11.26 -11.15 -10.68
N TYR A 430 11.12 -11.64 -9.45
CA TYR A 430 12.02 -12.65 -8.88
C TYR A 430 11.77 -14.03 -9.49
N GLY A 431 10.53 -14.35 -9.86
CA GLY A 431 10.20 -15.58 -10.59
C GLY A 431 10.79 -15.62 -12.01
N PHE A 432 11.06 -14.46 -12.62
CA PHE A 432 11.67 -14.38 -13.95
C PHE A 432 13.21 -14.48 -13.93
N GLN A 433 13.85 -14.19 -12.79
CA GLN A 433 15.31 -14.12 -12.71
C GLN A 433 15.95 -15.52 -12.88
N SER A 434 16.96 -15.59 -13.75
CA SER A 434 17.84 -16.76 -13.85
C SER A 434 19.03 -16.62 -12.91
N LEU A 435 19.58 -17.75 -12.44
CA LEU A 435 20.77 -17.75 -11.59
C LEU A 435 21.95 -17.04 -12.26
N GLU A 436 22.15 -17.24 -13.55
CA GLU A 436 23.21 -16.59 -14.32
C GLU A 436 23.08 -15.05 -14.31
N ALA A 437 21.86 -14.52 -14.46
CA ALA A 437 21.62 -13.08 -14.47
C ALA A 437 21.89 -12.45 -13.11
N VAL A 438 21.52 -13.13 -12.02
CA VAL A 438 21.75 -12.64 -10.66
C VAL A 438 23.22 -12.71 -10.28
N LEU A 439 23.90 -13.81 -10.59
CA LEU A 439 25.35 -13.93 -10.38
C LEU A 439 26.11 -12.83 -11.10
N ALA A 440 25.73 -12.49 -12.33
CA ALA A 440 26.35 -11.39 -13.08
C ALA A 440 26.13 -10.01 -12.43
N ALA A 441 25.07 -9.85 -11.64
CA ALA A 441 24.69 -8.61 -10.97
C ALA A 441 25.22 -8.49 -9.53
N LEU A 442 25.86 -9.53 -8.98
CA LEU A 442 26.45 -9.47 -7.64
C LEU A 442 27.55 -8.38 -7.57
N GLU A 443 27.50 -7.58 -6.51
CA GLU A 443 28.53 -6.56 -6.23
C GLU A 443 29.87 -7.19 -5.82
N GLU A 444 29.80 -8.29 -5.06
CA GLU A 444 30.94 -9.11 -4.65
C GLU A 444 30.81 -10.54 -5.18
N PRO A 445 31.90 -11.15 -5.69
CA PRO A 445 31.85 -12.50 -6.22
C PRO A 445 31.55 -13.52 -5.12
N ALA A 446 30.70 -14.49 -5.42
CA ALA A 446 30.41 -15.61 -4.54
C ALA A 446 31.60 -16.58 -4.49
N GLU A 447 32.02 -16.99 -3.30
CA GLU A 447 33.14 -17.92 -3.09
C GLU A 447 32.66 -19.22 -2.43
N LEU A 448 32.80 -20.34 -3.13
CA LEU A 448 32.54 -21.68 -2.58
C LEU A 448 33.85 -22.33 -2.09
N THR A 449 34.03 -22.46 -0.78
CA THR A 449 35.15 -23.19 -0.19
C THR A 449 34.73 -24.60 0.21
N VAL A 450 35.42 -25.60 -0.33
CA VAL A 450 35.21 -27.01 -0.04
C VAL A 450 36.30 -27.49 0.90
N TYR A 451 35.97 -27.70 2.17
CA TYR A 451 36.87 -28.27 3.16
C TYR A 451 36.81 -29.80 3.08
N VAL A 452 37.90 -30.42 2.63
CA VAL A 452 37.95 -31.87 2.40
C VAL A 452 39.29 -32.46 2.80
N THR A 453 39.29 -33.70 3.31
CA THR A 453 40.52 -34.46 3.60
C THR A 453 40.61 -35.70 2.70
N PRO A 454 41.16 -35.57 1.47
CA PRO A 454 41.12 -36.65 0.48
C PRO A 454 41.76 -37.97 0.95
N GLY A 455 42.76 -37.89 1.83
CA GLY A 455 43.49 -39.06 2.32
C GLY A 455 42.75 -39.91 3.34
N SER A 456 41.67 -39.40 3.95
CA SER A 456 40.88 -40.10 4.98
C SER A 456 39.40 -40.25 4.61
N LEU A 457 39.01 -39.94 3.37
CA LEU A 457 37.63 -40.13 2.92
C LEU A 457 37.27 -41.62 2.81
N PRO A 458 36.07 -42.04 3.28
CA PRO A 458 35.52 -43.36 3.00
C PRO A 458 35.39 -43.66 1.49
N GLU A 459 35.46 -44.93 1.09
CA GLU A 459 35.37 -45.33 -0.33
C GLU A 459 34.07 -44.84 -1.01
N TRP A 460 32.95 -44.81 -0.27
CA TRP A 460 31.66 -44.34 -0.79
C TRP A 460 31.59 -42.81 -1.02
N LEU A 461 32.55 -42.04 -0.50
CA LEU A 461 32.68 -40.59 -0.69
C LEU A 461 33.86 -40.20 -1.60
N ALA A 462 34.64 -41.16 -2.08
CA ALA A 462 35.89 -40.89 -2.79
C ALA A 462 35.69 -40.01 -4.06
N ASP A 463 34.54 -40.16 -4.72
CA ASP A 463 34.20 -39.45 -5.96
C ASP A 463 33.50 -38.09 -5.71
N VAL A 464 33.09 -37.80 -4.47
CA VAL A 464 32.33 -36.59 -4.14
C VAL A 464 33.14 -35.31 -4.35
N PRO A 465 34.42 -35.20 -3.94
CA PRO A 465 35.21 -33.98 -4.16
C PRO A 465 35.37 -33.65 -5.65
N MET A 466 35.59 -34.67 -6.49
CA MET A 466 35.65 -34.51 -7.95
C MET A 466 34.30 -34.09 -8.54
N THR A 467 33.20 -34.65 -8.00
CA THR A 467 31.84 -34.26 -8.38
C THR A 467 31.56 -32.79 -8.05
N VAL A 468 31.91 -32.36 -6.83
CA VAL A 468 31.76 -30.96 -6.40
C VAL A 468 32.63 -30.03 -7.24
N GLU A 469 33.90 -30.37 -7.49
CA GLU A 469 34.82 -29.57 -8.30
C GLU A 469 34.31 -29.40 -9.74
N ARG A 470 33.78 -30.47 -10.34
CA ARG A 470 33.19 -30.41 -11.70
C ARG A 470 31.95 -29.54 -11.74
N VAL A 471 31.02 -29.70 -10.80
CA VAL A 471 29.79 -28.88 -10.72
C VAL A 471 30.13 -27.41 -10.45
N ALA A 472 31.03 -27.14 -9.50
CA ALA A 472 31.49 -25.78 -9.19
C ALA A 472 32.23 -25.15 -10.38
N GLY A 473 33.04 -25.93 -11.11
CA GLY A 473 33.70 -25.51 -12.34
C GLY A 473 32.73 -25.16 -13.46
N ASP A 474 31.68 -25.95 -13.64
CA ASP A 474 30.61 -25.68 -14.60
C ASP A 474 29.91 -24.35 -14.28
N ILE A 475 29.52 -24.14 -13.01
CA ILE A 475 28.89 -22.88 -12.55
C ILE A 475 29.85 -21.69 -12.71
N ALA A 476 31.12 -21.85 -12.33
CA ALA A 476 32.15 -20.82 -12.48
C ALA A 476 32.30 -20.38 -13.95
N SER A 477 32.29 -21.34 -14.88
CA SER A 477 32.43 -21.06 -16.33
C SER A 477 31.26 -20.24 -16.90
N GLN A 478 30.09 -20.33 -16.28
CA GLN A 478 28.86 -19.60 -16.67
C GLN A 478 28.72 -18.26 -15.95
N SER A 479 29.42 -18.07 -14.83
CA SER A 479 29.29 -16.90 -13.94
C SER A 479 30.04 -15.62 -14.37
N ASN A 480 30.74 -15.62 -15.51
CA ASN A 480 31.59 -14.50 -15.96
C ASN A 480 32.60 -13.98 -14.91
N GLY A 481 33.07 -14.84 -14.00
CA GLY A 481 34.04 -14.50 -12.95
C GLY A 481 33.42 -14.02 -11.63
N GLN A 482 32.09 -14.06 -11.50
CA GLN A 482 31.35 -13.72 -10.28
C GLN A 482 31.15 -14.92 -9.33
N PHE A 483 31.62 -16.11 -9.72
CA PHE A 483 31.65 -17.28 -8.85
C PHE A 483 33.07 -17.89 -8.86
N ALA A 484 33.66 -17.98 -7.68
CA ALA A 484 34.94 -18.61 -7.43
C ALA A 484 34.75 -19.85 -6.56
N TYR A 485 35.62 -20.84 -6.70
CA TYR A 485 35.65 -21.99 -5.82
C TYR A 485 37.08 -22.37 -5.44
N ALA A 486 37.24 -22.90 -4.23
CA ALA A 486 38.52 -23.36 -3.70
C ALA A 486 38.35 -24.67 -2.95
N LEU A 487 39.25 -25.62 -3.19
CA LEU A 487 39.33 -26.86 -2.42
C LEU A 487 40.47 -26.72 -1.40
N VAL A 488 40.14 -26.86 -0.13
CA VAL A 488 41.06 -26.65 1.00
C VAL A 488 41.16 -27.93 1.83
N ASP A 489 42.36 -28.46 1.95
CA ASP A 489 42.66 -29.54 2.90
C ASP A 489 43.17 -28.94 4.23
N PRO A 490 42.37 -28.97 5.31
CA PRO A 490 42.77 -28.40 6.60
C PRO A 490 43.89 -29.20 7.30
N THR A 491 44.19 -30.41 6.85
CA THR A 491 45.23 -31.27 7.44
C THR A 491 46.58 -31.15 6.74
N ALA A 492 46.64 -30.47 5.59
CA ALA A 492 47.87 -30.26 4.83
C ALA A 492 48.79 -29.23 5.51
N SER A 493 50.10 -29.46 5.46
CA SER A 493 51.11 -28.60 6.12
C SER A 493 51.17 -27.15 5.63
N ASN A 494 50.56 -26.85 4.48
CA ASN A 494 50.48 -25.51 3.86
C ASN A 494 49.03 -24.98 3.78
N SER A 495 48.11 -25.50 4.61
CA SER A 495 46.71 -25.07 4.58
C SER A 495 46.54 -23.61 5.04
N PRO A 496 45.66 -22.83 4.39
CA PRO A 496 45.34 -21.46 4.82
C PRO A 496 44.58 -21.40 6.16
N VAL A 497 43.99 -22.51 6.62
CA VAL A 497 43.20 -22.58 7.86
C VAL A 497 43.54 -23.86 8.61
N THR A 498 43.75 -23.77 9.92
CA THR A 498 44.00 -24.95 10.77
C THR A 498 42.68 -25.61 11.23
N PRO A 499 42.69 -26.91 11.58
CA PRO A 499 41.50 -27.58 12.12
C PRO A 499 40.93 -26.91 13.38
N GLN A 500 41.79 -26.32 14.22
CA GLN A 500 41.36 -25.58 15.40
C GLN A 500 40.67 -24.26 15.03
N GLU A 501 41.20 -23.53 14.05
CA GLU A 501 40.55 -22.31 13.55
C GLU A 501 39.23 -22.60 12.84
N LEU A 502 39.09 -23.74 12.13
CA LEU A 502 37.81 -24.17 11.57
C LEU A 502 36.76 -24.44 12.65
N TYR A 503 37.17 -25.05 13.77
CA TYR A 503 36.29 -25.26 14.91
C TYR A 503 35.93 -23.93 15.59
N ASP A 504 36.90 -23.05 15.82
CA ASP A 504 36.67 -21.78 16.52
C ASP A 504 35.85 -20.78 15.68
N LEU A 505 36.05 -20.76 14.35
CA LEU A 505 35.35 -19.84 13.43
C LEU A 505 33.99 -20.37 12.98
N TYR A 506 33.89 -21.68 12.70
CA TYR A 506 32.75 -22.27 12.01
C TYR A 506 32.11 -23.45 12.76
N GLY A 507 32.68 -23.87 13.90
CA GLY A 507 32.21 -25.04 14.64
C GLY A 507 32.45 -26.37 13.92
N LEU A 508 33.24 -26.38 12.84
CA LEU A 508 33.42 -27.57 12.01
C LEU A 508 34.30 -28.60 12.72
N GLN A 509 33.79 -29.83 12.83
CA GLN A 509 34.52 -30.99 13.35
C GLN A 509 34.67 -32.04 12.25
N PRO A 510 35.75 -32.84 12.29
CA PRO A 510 35.92 -33.89 11.31
C PRO A 510 34.98 -35.06 11.62
N TYR A 511 34.40 -35.65 10.58
CA TYR A 511 33.58 -36.84 10.67
C TYR A 511 34.44 -38.08 10.93
N ALA A 512 33.99 -38.99 11.80
CA ALA A 512 34.64 -40.27 11.97
C ALA A 512 34.44 -41.16 10.73
N VAL A 513 35.49 -41.82 10.25
CA VAL A 513 35.43 -42.71 9.07
C VAL A 513 34.59 -43.97 9.34
N SER A 514 34.53 -44.41 10.60
CA SER A 514 33.68 -45.49 11.06
C SER A 514 33.56 -45.42 12.58
N LEU A 515 32.49 -46.00 13.17
CA LEU A 515 32.27 -46.06 14.62
C LEU A 515 33.44 -46.68 15.41
N PHE A 516 34.30 -47.45 14.75
CA PHE A 516 35.43 -48.15 15.36
C PHE A 516 36.81 -47.65 14.87
N SER A 517 36.86 -46.64 14.00
CA SER A 517 38.10 -46.06 13.49
C SER A 517 38.49 -44.79 14.26
N SER A 518 39.79 -44.57 14.45
CA SER A 518 40.32 -43.29 14.92
C SER A 518 40.52 -42.27 13.80
N ASP A 519 40.29 -42.69 12.55
CA ASP A 519 40.45 -41.84 11.38
C ASP A 519 39.23 -40.93 11.23
N SER A 520 39.50 -39.69 10.84
CA SER A 520 38.48 -38.66 10.66
C SER A 520 38.70 -37.87 9.37
N TYR A 521 37.64 -37.37 8.76
CA TYR A 521 37.69 -36.62 7.50
C TYR A 521 36.82 -35.36 7.56
N TYR A 522 37.20 -34.33 6.80
CA TYR A 522 36.34 -33.19 6.54
C TYR A 522 35.62 -33.38 5.20
N LEU A 523 34.35 -32.96 5.15
CA LEU A 523 33.60 -32.76 3.90
C LEU A 523 32.51 -31.70 4.14
N HIS A 524 32.89 -30.44 4.05
CA HIS A 524 31.97 -29.30 4.21
C HIS A 524 32.10 -28.35 3.04
N LEU A 525 30.96 -27.94 2.49
CA LEU A 525 30.89 -26.91 1.48
C LEU A 525 30.40 -25.63 2.16
N LEU A 526 31.20 -24.57 2.07
CA LEU A 526 30.88 -23.27 2.62
C LEU A 526 30.79 -22.28 1.46
N LEU A 527 29.61 -21.69 1.28
CA LEU A 527 29.37 -20.62 0.32
C LEU A 527 29.43 -19.28 1.06
N ARG A 528 30.19 -18.34 0.52
CA ARG A 528 30.26 -16.96 0.98
C ARG A 528 29.81 -16.01 -0.11
N VAL A 529 28.87 -15.13 0.20
CA VAL A 529 28.42 -14.04 -0.67
C VAL A 529 28.42 -12.76 0.17
N GLY A 530 29.39 -11.86 -0.09
CA GLY A 530 29.62 -10.71 0.77
C GLY A 530 29.96 -11.11 2.22
N ASP A 531 29.14 -10.61 3.16
CA ASP A 531 29.22 -10.94 4.59
C ASP A 531 28.38 -12.17 4.98
N GLN A 532 27.53 -12.68 4.08
CA GLN A 532 26.74 -13.87 4.35
C GLN A 532 27.56 -15.12 4.09
N MET A 533 27.59 -16.00 5.09
CA MET A 533 28.20 -17.33 5.01
C MET A 533 27.12 -18.38 5.23
N GLN A 534 27.04 -19.32 4.29
CA GLN A 534 26.07 -20.40 4.36
C GLN A 534 26.74 -21.74 4.04
N PHE A 535 26.44 -22.74 4.86
CA PHE A 535 26.82 -24.11 4.56
C PHE A 535 25.92 -24.71 3.47
N VAL A 536 26.54 -25.39 2.52
CA VAL A 536 25.85 -26.10 1.45
C VAL A 536 25.83 -27.58 1.78
N PHE A 537 24.63 -28.14 1.91
CA PHE A 537 24.44 -29.56 2.19
C PHE A 537 23.62 -30.20 1.07
N PRO A 538 24.26 -30.94 0.15
CA PRO A 538 23.53 -31.73 -0.83
C PRO A 538 22.69 -32.79 -0.13
N SER A 539 21.38 -32.78 -0.41
CA SER A 539 20.44 -33.82 0.02
C SER A 539 20.53 -35.03 -0.91
N GLY A 540 20.25 -36.23 -0.42
CA GLY A 540 20.20 -37.45 -1.24
C GLY A 540 21.54 -38.19 -1.35
N GLU A 541 21.80 -38.77 -2.53
CA GLU A 541 22.93 -39.69 -2.79
C GLU A 541 24.24 -38.95 -3.14
N LEU A 542 24.27 -37.63 -2.99
CA LEU A 542 25.40 -36.77 -3.38
C LEU A 542 25.74 -36.87 -4.87
N SER A 543 24.72 -37.10 -5.71
CA SER A 543 24.87 -37.13 -7.17
C SER A 543 25.23 -35.75 -7.73
N GLU A 544 25.64 -35.68 -8.99
CA GLU A 544 25.93 -34.39 -9.65
C GLU A 544 24.72 -33.43 -9.59
N ALA A 545 23.50 -33.96 -9.70
CA ALA A 545 22.27 -33.19 -9.66
C ALA A 545 21.97 -32.67 -8.24
N ASP A 546 22.24 -33.49 -7.22
CA ASP A 546 22.05 -33.12 -5.81
C ASP A 546 23.00 -32.00 -5.41
N VAL A 547 24.28 -32.14 -5.76
CA VAL A 547 25.32 -31.14 -5.49
C VAL A 547 25.01 -29.84 -6.23
N ARG A 548 24.61 -29.93 -7.51
CA ARG A 548 24.20 -28.76 -8.29
C ARG A 548 23.02 -28.05 -7.64
N THR A 549 21.95 -28.78 -7.33
CA THR A 549 20.74 -28.23 -6.72
C THR A 549 21.06 -27.54 -5.39
N ALA A 550 21.93 -28.13 -4.57
CA ALA A 550 22.32 -27.55 -3.29
C ALA A 550 23.16 -26.26 -3.43
N ILE A 551 24.13 -26.23 -4.35
CA ILE A 551 24.92 -25.02 -4.62
C ILE A 551 24.01 -23.92 -5.19
N GLU A 552 23.16 -24.25 -6.17
CA GLU A 552 22.23 -23.30 -6.76
C GLU A 552 21.22 -22.78 -5.73
N ALA A 553 20.68 -23.64 -4.86
CA ALA A 553 19.78 -23.23 -3.78
C ALA A 553 20.48 -22.31 -2.78
N ALA A 554 21.72 -22.63 -2.38
CA ALA A 554 22.49 -21.78 -1.48
C ALA A 554 22.81 -20.41 -2.10
N LEU A 555 23.16 -20.38 -3.39
CA LEU A 555 23.35 -19.12 -4.13
C LEU A 555 22.06 -18.31 -4.21
N LYS A 556 20.92 -18.95 -4.50
CA LYS A 556 19.63 -18.26 -4.55
C LYS A 556 19.19 -17.69 -3.21
N ARG A 557 19.49 -18.38 -2.12
CA ARG A 557 19.17 -17.93 -0.76
C ARG A 557 20.04 -16.75 -0.32
N ALA A 558 21.33 -16.80 -0.66
CA ALA A 558 22.30 -15.76 -0.29
C ALA A 558 22.26 -14.53 -1.22
N ALA A 559 21.73 -14.67 -2.44
CA ALA A 559 21.61 -13.56 -3.39
C ALA A 559 20.24 -12.87 -3.29
N PRO A 560 20.18 -11.53 -3.27
CA PRO A 560 18.93 -10.82 -3.42
C PRO A 560 18.34 -11.06 -4.83
N GLY A 561 17.01 -11.07 -4.95
CA GLY A 561 16.34 -11.19 -6.25
C GLY A 561 15.68 -12.54 -6.54
N PHE A 562 15.79 -13.52 -5.65
CA PHE A 562 15.05 -14.77 -5.76
C PHE A 562 13.87 -14.84 -4.79
N LEU A 563 12.82 -15.54 -5.22
CA LEU A 563 11.69 -15.85 -4.37
C LEU A 563 12.12 -16.92 -3.35
N GLN A 564 11.96 -16.61 -2.07
CA GLN A 564 12.26 -17.55 -1.00
C GLN A 564 11.25 -18.71 -1.00
N VAL A 565 11.72 -19.89 -0.63
CA VAL A 565 10.95 -21.13 -0.59
C VAL A 565 10.60 -21.48 0.85
N VAL A 566 9.30 -21.51 1.15
CA VAL A 566 8.77 -21.94 2.44
C VAL A 566 8.39 -23.41 2.36
N GLY A 567 9.07 -24.23 3.14
CA GLY A 567 8.71 -25.62 3.36
C GLY A 567 7.60 -25.70 4.39
N LEU A 568 6.41 -26.15 3.99
CA LEU A 568 5.26 -26.33 4.88
C LEU A 568 5.10 -27.81 5.22
N TRP A 569 5.07 -28.13 6.51
CA TRP A 569 4.65 -29.43 7.00
C TRP A 569 3.36 -29.28 7.81
N THR A 570 2.35 -30.02 7.41
CA THR A 570 1.08 -30.16 8.14
C THR A 570 0.77 -31.64 8.33
N PRO A 571 -0.01 -32.02 9.35
CA PRO A 571 -0.40 -33.40 9.56
C PRO A 571 -1.13 -33.98 8.35
N PRO A 572 -0.90 -35.26 8.01
CA PRO A 572 -1.58 -35.91 6.91
C PRO A 572 -3.08 -35.93 7.15
N ALA A 573 -3.83 -35.51 6.14
CA ALA A 573 -5.29 -35.44 6.14
C ALA A 573 -5.89 -36.87 6.03
N THR A 574 -5.83 -37.66 7.10
CA THR A 574 -6.34 -39.03 7.12
C THR A 574 -7.85 -39.04 7.36
N PRO A 575 -8.68 -39.54 6.43
CA PRO A 575 -10.11 -39.68 6.65
C PRO A 575 -10.37 -40.61 7.83
N THR A 576 -11.26 -40.19 8.73
CA THR A 576 -11.68 -40.99 9.87
C THR A 576 -13.01 -41.67 9.57
N GLN A 577 -13.30 -42.78 10.24
CA GLN A 577 -14.58 -43.47 10.08
C GLN A 577 -15.43 -43.23 11.32
N ASP A 578 -16.67 -42.79 11.13
CA ASP A 578 -17.60 -42.62 12.24
C ASP A 578 -18.11 -43.96 12.80
N MET A 579 -18.84 -43.89 13.90
CA MET A 579 -19.42 -45.07 14.57
C MET A 579 -20.45 -45.83 13.71
N PHE A 580 -20.92 -45.23 12.60
CA PHE A 580 -21.82 -45.83 11.63
C PHE A 580 -21.09 -46.38 10.39
N GLY A 581 -19.77 -46.32 10.38
CA GLY A 581 -18.94 -46.81 9.29
C GLY A 581 -18.83 -45.84 8.11
N GLN A 582 -19.25 -44.58 8.24
CA GLN A 582 -19.11 -43.58 7.18
C GLN A 582 -17.74 -42.90 7.24
N MET A 583 -17.11 -42.72 6.09
CA MET A 583 -15.86 -41.97 5.97
C MET A 583 -16.15 -40.47 6.12
N GLN A 584 -15.53 -39.84 7.10
CA GLN A 584 -15.57 -38.41 7.35
C GLN A 584 -14.29 -37.76 6.83
N GLN A 585 -14.44 -36.57 6.24
CA GLN A 585 -13.30 -35.75 5.87
C GLN A 585 -12.62 -35.23 7.15
N PRO A 586 -11.29 -35.01 7.11
CA PRO A 586 -10.58 -34.33 8.19
C PRO A 586 -11.22 -32.98 8.49
N LEU A 587 -11.39 -32.68 9.78
CA LEU A 587 -11.97 -31.42 10.23
C LEU A 587 -11.01 -30.26 9.96
N SER A 588 -9.75 -30.42 10.39
CA SER A 588 -8.69 -29.42 10.28
C SER A 588 -8.09 -29.34 8.89
N SER A 589 -7.91 -28.12 8.40
CA SER A 589 -7.10 -27.82 7.21
C SER A 589 -6.36 -26.49 7.38
N TRP A 590 -5.27 -26.32 6.62
CA TRP A 590 -4.40 -25.13 6.65
C TRP A 590 -4.25 -24.52 5.25
N GLN A 591 -5.30 -24.58 4.46
CA GLN A 591 -5.27 -24.13 3.07
C GLN A 591 -5.15 -22.60 3.00
N ARG A 592 -5.80 -21.85 3.92
CA ARG A 592 -5.66 -20.39 3.96
C ARG A 592 -4.24 -19.96 4.33
N LEU A 593 -3.57 -20.70 5.21
CA LEU A 593 -2.16 -20.46 5.52
C LEU A 593 -1.27 -20.64 4.28
N ARG A 594 -1.46 -21.75 3.54
CA ARG A 594 -0.74 -22.01 2.30
C ARG A 594 -0.97 -20.91 1.27
N GLU A 595 -2.21 -20.50 1.07
CA GLU A 595 -2.58 -19.43 0.14
C GLU A 595 -1.96 -18.09 0.54
N SER A 596 -2.04 -17.74 1.83
CA SER A 596 -1.47 -16.51 2.39
C SER A 596 0.05 -16.45 2.25
N LEU A 597 0.77 -17.54 2.54
CA LEU A 597 2.21 -17.60 2.32
C LEU A 597 2.56 -17.57 0.82
N GLY A 598 1.73 -18.23 -0.01
CA GLY A 598 1.89 -18.27 -1.46
C GLY A 598 1.71 -16.93 -2.17
N GLN A 599 1.19 -15.91 -1.49
CA GLN A 599 1.15 -14.53 -2.01
C GLN A 599 2.56 -13.93 -2.14
N GLU A 600 3.49 -14.29 -1.25
CA GLU A 600 4.82 -13.67 -1.13
C GLU A 600 5.98 -14.64 -1.41
N TYR A 601 5.75 -15.94 -1.26
CA TYR A 601 6.78 -16.97 -1.26
C TYR A 601 6.40 -18.16 -2.16
N GLU A 602 7.38 -18.97 -2.52
CA GLU A 602 7.12 -20.28 -3.10
C GLU A 602 6.85 -21.29 -1.97
N VAL A 603 5.61 -21.74 -1.82
CA VAL A 603 5.25 -22.70 -0.76
C VAL A 603 5.34 -24.12 -1.31
N ARG A 604 6.11 -24.98 -0.63
CA ARG A 604 6.26 -26.40 -0.98
C ARG A 604 5.93 -27.27 0.22
N ASP A 605 5.15 -28.32 -0.01
CA ASP A 605 4.92 -29.34 1.01
C ASP A 605 6.18 -30.17 1.21
N VAL A 606 6.57 -30.38 2.47
CA VAL A 606 7.79 -31.11 2.83
C VAL A 606 7.41 -32.51 3.33
N ASP A 607 8.06 -33.53 2.78
CA ASP A 607 7.98 -34.90 3.28
C ASP A 607 9.17 -35.22 4.18
N LEU A 608 8.92 -35.35 5.48
CA LEU A 608 9.94 -35.62 6.49
C LEU A 608 10.30 -37.11 6.61
N SER A 609 9.54 -38.02 5.96
CA SER A 609 9.72 -39.47 6.09
C SER A 609 11.07 -39.97 5.59
N THR A 610 11.68 -39.21 4.67
CA THR A 610 13.02 -39.45 4.13
C THR A 610 14.12 -39.12 5.15
N GLY A 611 13.78 -38.40 6.23
CA GLY A 611 14.67 -37.88 7.25
C GLY A 611 15.58 -36.74 6.76
N GLN A 612 15.33 -36.20 5.56
CA GLN A 612 16.04 -35.06 5.01
C GLN A 612 15.08 -34.01 4.47
N ILE A 613 15.45 -32.75 4.64
CA ILE A 613 14.72 -31.62 4.07
C ILE A 613 15.42 -31.21 2.77
N PRO A 614 14.68 -30.97 1.67
CA PRO A 614 15.27 -30.52 0.42
C PRO A 614 16.13 -29.26 0.59
N SER A 615 17.28 -29.23 -0.09
CA SER A 615 18.28 -28.14 0.04
C SER A 615 17.78 -26.78 -0.45
N ASN A 616 16.69 -26.76 -1.21
CA ASN A 616 16.04 -25.56 -1.73
C ASN A 616 14.96 -24.98 -0.80
N VAL A 617 14.78 -25.49 0.42
CA VAL A 617 13.88 -24.92 1.43
C VAL A 617 14.63 -23.92 2.30
N ASP A 618 14.13 -22.68 2.36
CA ASP A 618 14.80 -21.57 3.07
C ASP A 618 14.30 -21.40 4.50
N VAL A 619 13.01 -21.66 4.73
CA VAL A 619 12.39 -21.70 6.06
C VAL A 619 11.45 -22.88 6.15
N LEU A 620 11.46 -23.58 7.29
CA LEU A 620 10.55 -24.68 7.58
C LEU A 620 9.44 -24.21 8.53
N VAL A 621 8.18 -24.29 8.09
CA VAL A 621 6.98 -24.03 8.87
C VAL A 621 6.30 -25.36 9.21
N ILE A 622 6.21 -25.67 10.50
CA ILE A 622 5.60 -26.89 11.02
C ILE A 622 4.36 -26.49 11.81
N VAL A 623 3.20 -26.97 11.37
CA VAL A 623 1.92 -26.70 12.04
C VAL A 623 1.40 -27.98 12.66
N ALA A 624 0.88 -27.90 13.90
CA ALA A 624 0.28 -29.02 14.62
C ALA A 624 1.13 -30.32 14.62
N PRO A 625 2.40 -30.29 15.08
CA PRO A 625 3.27 -31.46 15.05
C PRO A 625 2.68 -32.64 15.86
N GLN A 626 2.27 -33.70 15.18
CA GLN A 626 1.69 -34.91 15.78
C GLN A 626 2.16 -36.17 15.06
N GLY A 627 2.25 -37.28 15.79
CA GLY A 627 2.57 -38.60 15.22
C GLY A 627 3.92 -38.68 14.50
N MET A 628 4.89 -37.83 14.87
CA MET A 628 6.20 -37.77 14.23
C MET A 628 7.10 -38.93 14.69
N THR A 629 7.76 -39.56 13.72
CA THR A 629 8.78 -40.58 13.96
C THR A 629 10.11 -39.94 14.35
N ASP A 630 11.04 -40.72 14.90
CA ASP A 630 12.39 -40.22 15.19
C ASP A 630 13.15 -39.80 13.92
N LYS A 631 12.82 -40.36 12.76
CA LYS A 631 13.34 -39.90 11.45
C LYS A 631 12.85 -38.49 11.11
N ASP A 632 11.56 -38.20 11.34
CA ASP A 632 11.00 -36.87 11.09
C ASP A 632 11.63 -35.81 12.01
N ARG A 633 11.76 -36.15 13.31
CA ARG A 633 12.42 -35.28 14.30
C ARG A 633 13.87 -35.02 13.96
N PHE A 634 14.57 -36.04 13.46
CA PHE A 634 15.96 -35.91 13.02
C PHE A 634 16.09 -34.99 11.81
N ALA A 635 15.18 -35.05 10.84
CA ALA A 635 15.17 -34.13 9.69
C ALA A 635 15.10 -32.67 10.14
N ILE A 636 14.21 -32.37 11.10
CA ILE A 636 13.99 -31.02 11.63
C ILE A 636 15.19 -30.56 12.46
N ASP A 637 15.69 -31.41 13.36
CA ASP A 637 16.89 -31.14 14.16
C ASP A 637 18.08 -30.81 13.26
N GLN A 638 18.39 -31.66 12.29
CA GLN A 638 19.53 -31.42 11.40
C GLN A 638 19.33 -30.22 10.49
N TYR A 639 18.11 -29.89 10.09
CA TYR A 639 17.86 -28.66 9.34
C TYR A 639 18.20 -27.41 10.17
N LEU A 640 17.80 -27.38 11.45
CA LEU A 640 18.17 -26.31 12.37
C LEU A 640 19.69 -26.30 12.63
N MET A 641 20.32 -27.47 12.82
CA MET A 641 21.78 -27.58 13.01
C MET A 641 22.58 -27.08 11.80
N ARG A 642 22.01 -27.13 10.60
CA ARG A 642 22.63 -26.58 9.38
C ARG A 642 22.52 -25.06 9.28
N GLY A 643 21.85 -24.40 10.24
CA GLY A 643 21.58 -22.97 10.25
C GLY A 643 20.26 -22.59 9.56
N GLY A 644 19.41 -23.56 9.24
CA GLY A 644 18.06 -23.30 8.75
C GLY A 644 17.18 -22.66 9.82
N ALA A 645 16.13 -21.94 9.39
CA ALA A 645 15.17 -21.34 10.31
C ALA A 645 13.90 -22.20 10.41
N VAL A 646 13.44 -22.45 11.63
CA VAL A 646 12.27 -23.30 11.91
C VAL A 646 11.20 -22.51 12.66
N ILE A 647 9.97 -22.53 12.16
CA ILE A 647 8.79 -21.95 12.78
C ILE A 647 7.86 -23.09 13.16
N VAL A 648 7.51 -23.21 14.44
CA VAL A 648 6.67 -24.29 14.96
C VAL A 648 5.44 -23.72 15.65
N ALA A 649 4.27 -24.05 15.13
CA ALA A 649 2.99 -23.88 15.82
C ALA A 649 2.74 -25.13 16.68
N ALA A 650 3.32 -25.14 17.88
CA ALA A 650 3.45 -26.27 18.79
C ALA A 650 2.27 -26.35 19.78
N GLY A 651 1.03 -26.44 19.29
CA GLY A 651 -0.11 -26.72 20.16
C GLY A 651 0.00 -28.08 20.85
N THR A 652 -0.50 -28.20 22.09
CA THR A 652 -0.62 -29.48 22.81
C THR A 652 -1.99 -30.14 22.62
N TYR A 653 -2.96 -29.39 22.11
CA TYR A 653 -4.31 -29.87 21.82
C TYR A 653 -4.68 -29.56 20.37
N GLY A 654 -5.42 -30.49 19.76
CA GLY A 654 -6.07 -30.33 18.47
C GLY A 654 -7.59 -30.30 18.60
N ILE A 655 -8.28 -29.71 17.61
CA ILE A 655 -9.74 -29.76 17.54
C ILE A 655 -10.26 -31.10 17.00
N THR A 656 -11.39 -31.54 17.54
CA THR A 656 -12.15 -32.70 17.04
C THR A 656 -13.65 -32.44 17.21
N LEU A 657 -14.48 -33.28 16.61
CA LEU A 657 -15.92 -33.27 16.83
C LEU A 657 -16.29 -34.31 17.90
N ASP A 658 -17.00 -33.86 18.93
CA ASP A 658 -17.60 -34.77 19.90
C ASP A 658 -18.69 -35.60 19.21
N GLN A 659 -18.52 -36.93 19.22
CA GLN A 659 -19.35 -37.84 18.44
C GLN A 659 -20.81 -37.93 18.93
N PHE A 660 -21.11 -37.42 20.14
CA PHE A 660 -22.45 -37.47 20.72
C PHE A 660 -23.21 -36.15 20.57
N SER A 661 -22.54 -35.03 20.82
CA SER A 661 -23.12 -33.69 20.77
C SER A 661 -22.95 -33.01 19.41
N GLY A 662 -22.01 -33.46 18.58
CA GLY A 662 -21.64 -32.81 17.31
C GLY A 662 -20.96 -31.46 17.49
N TRP A 663 -20.58 -31.09 18.72
CA TRP A 663 -19.86 -29.86 19.04
C TRP A 663 -18.34 -30.05 18.93
N LEU A 664 -17.61 -28.94 18.81
CA LEU A 664 -16.16 -28.95 18.92
C LEU A 664 -15.72 -29.46 20.30
N ALA A 665 -14.64 -30.22 20.32
CA ALA A 665 -13.96 -30.70 21.51
C ALA A 665 -12.43 -30.64 21.28
N LEU A 666 -11.67 -30.72 22.37
CA LEU A 666 -10.21 -30.78 22.31
C LEU A 666 -9.69 -32.19 22.56
N GLN A 667 -8.70 -32.60 21.78
CA GLN A 667 -7.97 -33.85 21.95
C GLN A 667 -6.47 -33.57 22.15
N PRO A 668 -5.79 -34.20 23.13
CA PRO A 668 -4.34 -34.07 23.29
C PRO A 668 -3.58 -34.57 22.05
N LEU A 669 -2.55 -33.83 21.65
CA LEU A 669 -1.64 -34.21 20.57
C LEU A 669 -0.48 -35.04 21.12
N GLU A 670 -0.26 -36.23 20.57
CA GLU A 670 0.82 -37.13 20.96
C GLU A 670 1.90 -37.25 19.87
N GLY A 671 3.13 -37.58 20.31
CA GLY A 671 4.22 -37.86 19.38
C GLY A 671 4.78 -36.65 18.63
N GLY A 672 4.52 -35.42 19.08
CA GLY A 672 5.02 -34.19 18.46
C GLY A 672 6.48 -33.84 18.76
N LEU A 673 6.78 -32.54 18.81
CA LEU A 673 8.13 -31.98 19.02
C LEU A 673 8.45 -31.57 20.47
N LYS A 674 7.54 -31.82 21.42
CA LYS A 674 7.64 -31.31 22.81
C LYS A 674 8.99 -31.63 23.48
N GLU A 675 9.46 -32.88 23.40
CA GLU A 675 10.73 -33.30 23.98
C GLU A 675 11.94 -32.62 23.32
N MET A 676 11.90 -32.46 22.00
CA MET A 676 12.94 -31.81 21.21
C MET A 676 13.03 -30.32 21.54
N LEU A 677 11.90 -29.61 21.58
CA LEU A 677 11.88 -28.18 21.97
C LEU A 677 12.40 -27.98 23.40
N THR A 678 12.05 -28.88 24.33
CA THR A 678 12.54 -28.84 25.71
C THR A 678 14.06 -29.03 25.79
N SER A 679 14.64 -29.82 24.87
CA SER A 679 16.09 -29.96 24.78
C SER A 679 16.77 -28.63 24.43
N TYR A 680 16.16 -27.84 23.54
CA TYR A 680 16.60 -26.50 23.17
C TYR A 680 16.31 -25.43 24.24
N GLY A 681 15.60 -25.79 25.31
CA GLY A 681 15.26 -24.87 26.41
C GLY A 681 13.96 -24.11 26.22
N ILE A 682 13.06 -24.61 25.35
CA ILE A 682 11.70 -24.08 25.17
C ILE A 682 10.70 -25.17 25.54
N GLN A 683 9.96 -25.00 26.62
CA GLN A 683 8.96 -25.97 27.07
C GLN A 683 7.56 -25.45 26.78
N VAL A 684 6.81 -26.18 25.96
CA VAL A 684 5.36 -25.96 25.81
C VAL A 684 4.66 -26.77 26.90
N GLU A 685 3.94 -26.09 27.79
CA GLU A 685 3.27 -26.72 28.92
C GLU A 685 1.95 -27.39 28.50
N ASP A 686 1.47 -28.33 29.31
CA ASP A 686 0.20 -29.02 29.05
C ASP A 686 -1.08 -28.21 29.34
N PRO A 687 -1.15 -27.28 30.32
CA PRO A 687 -2.38 -26.54 30.58
C PRO A 687 -2.73 -25.54 29.46
N LEU A 688 -4.02 -25.29 29.26
CA LEU A 688 -4.53 -24.20 28.42
C LEU A 688 -4.53 -22.87 29.18
N VAL A 689 -4.23 -21.78 28.48
CA VAL A 689 -4.36 -20.41 28.99
C VAL A 689 -5.76 -19.90 28.71
N LEU A 690 -6.42 -19.39 29.75
CA LEU A 690 -7.68 -18.68 29.66
C LEU A 690 -7.45 -17.22 30.05
N ASP A 691 -8.07 -16.30 29.34
CA ASP A 691 -7.90 -14.86 29.56
C ASP A 691 -9.23 -14.10 29.58
N LEU A 692 -9.34 -13.10 30.45
CA LEU A 692 -10.48 -12.16 30.41
C LEU A 692 -10.39 -11.21 29.21
N GLN A 693 -9.19 -11.00 28.67
CA GLN A 693 -9.02 -10.34 27.38
C GLN A 693 -9.09 -11.39 26.27
N ASN A 694 -10.30 -11.60 25.74
CA ASN A 694 -10.57 -12.63 24.75
C ASN A 694 -11.42 -12.12 23.59
N GLU A 695 -11.46 -12.92 22.53
CA GLU A 695 -12.40 -12.79 21.43
C GLU A 695 -13.67 -13.62 21.72
N PRO A 696 -14.88 -13.10 21.44
CA PRO A 696 -16.10 -13.85 21.68
C PRO A 696 -16.22 -15.06 20.74
N PHE A 697 -16.90 -16.11 21.23
CA PHE A 697 -17.22 -17.32 20.47
C PHE A 697 -18.71 -17.37 20.11
N PRO A 698 -19.08 -17.73 18.87
CA PRO A 698 -20.48 -17.73 18.45
C PRO A 698 -21.19 -18.96 19.00
N VAL A 699 -22.19 -18.75 19.85
CA VAL A 699 -23.03 -19.82 20.39
C VAL A 699 -24.47 -19.67 19.91
N GLN A 700 -25.09 -20.77 19.46
CA GLN A 700 -26.51 -20.76 19.14
C GLN A 700 -27.34 -20.75 20.41
N THR A 701 -28.13 -19.70 20.59
CA THR A 701 -29.06 -19.55 21.71
C THR A 701 -30.49 -19.63 21.20
N VAL A 702 -31.41 -20.13 22.03
CA VAL A 702 -32.83 -20.18 21.70
C VAL A 702 -33.55 -19.11 22.51
N ARG A 703 -34.04 -18.08 21.82
CA ARG A 703 -34.83 -17.00 22.40
C ARG A 703 -36.31 -17.26 22.17
N GLN A 704 -37.10 -17.33 23.25
CA GLN A 704 -38.56 -17.43 23.13
C GLN A 704 -39.19 -16.05 22.98
N VAL A 705 -39.78 -15.76 21.82
CA VAL A 705 -40.52 -14.52 21.55
C VAL A 705 -41.96 -14.88 21.22
N GLY A 706 -42.90 -14.43 22.07
CA GLY A 706 -44.34 -14.64 21.82
C GLY A 706 -44.78 -16.10 21.72
N GLY A 707 -44.10 -17.03 22.40
CA GLY A 707 -44.40 -18.47 22.35
C GLY A 707 -43.72 -19.23 21.21
N TYR A 708 -42.99 -18.54 20.33
CA TYR A 708 -42.14 -19.15 19.30
C TYR A 708 -40.69 -19.23 19.78
N GLN A 709 -40.01 -20.33 19.48
CA GLN A 709 -38.57 -20.48 19.68
C GLN A 709 -37.86 -19.94 18.44
N ILE A 710 -37.07 -18.89 18.62
CA ILE A 710 -36.21 -18.31 17.59
C ILE A 710 -34.79 -18.70 17.95
N GLN A 711 -34.08 -19.33 17.01
CA GLN A 711 -32.64 -19.57 17.13
C GLN A 711 -31.90 -18.30 16.73
N GLU A 712 -31.01 -17.81 17.59
CA GLU A 712 -30.19 -16.62 17.38
C GLU A 712 -28.75 -16.95 17.76
N ILE A 713 -27.77 -16.48 16.98
CA ILE A 713 -26.35 -16.62 17.32
C ILE A 713 -25.99 -15.48 18.27
N ALA A 714 -25.54 -15.81 19.47
CA ALA A 714 -25.05 -14.86 20.46
C ALA A 714 -23.52 -14.94 20.57
N ALA A 715 -22.88 -13.79 20.76
CA ALA A 715 -21.46 -13.69 21.07
C ALA A 715 -21.25 -13.92 22.58
N LEU A 716 -20.60 -15.02 22.95
CA LEU A 716 -20.25 -15.31 24.34
C LEU A 716 -18.76 -15.02 24.55
N ASP A 717 -18.42 -14.25 25.58
CA ASP A 717 -17.02 -14.05 25.98
C ASP A 717 -16.37 -15.42 26.24
N TYR A 718 -15.29 -15.71 25.52
CA TYR A 718 -14.73 -17.06 25.43
C TYR A 718 -13.24 -17.06 25.78
N PRO A 719 -12.89 -17.28 27.07
CA PRO A 719 -11.52 -17.07 27.55
C PRO A 719 -10.43 -17.90 26.89
N PHE A 720 -10.76 -19.00 26.20
CA PHE A 720 -9.80 -19.81 25.44
C PHE A 720 -9.31 -19.14 24.15
N PHE A 721 -9.97 -18.08 23.69
CA PHE A 721 -9.57 -17.29 22.52
C PHE A 721 -8.80 -16.06 23.02
N VAL A 722 -7.56 -16.29 23.44
CA VAL A 722 -6.73 -15.26 24.09
C VAL A 722 -6.41 -14.15 23.08
N ASP A 723 -6.89 -12.94 23.34
CA ASP A 723 -6.69 -11.76 22.49
C ASP A 723 -5.47 -10.98 22.98
N VAL A 724 -4.32 -11.23 22.35
CA VAL A 724 -3.08 -10.51 22.66
C VAL A 724 -3.09 -9.19 21.90
N ARG A 725 -3.03 -8.07 22.63
CA ARG A 725 -2.96 -6.72 22.07
C ARG A 725 -1.55 -6.14 22.24
N SER A 726 -1.32 -4.94 21.74
CA SER A 726 0.00 -4.27 21.77
C SER A 726 0.69 -4.22 23.14
N ASP A 727 -0.04 -4.24 24.25
CA ASP A 727 0.50 -4.30 25.62
C ASP A 727 1.08 -5.66 26.00
N GLY A 728 0.65 -6.74 25.34
CA GLY A 728 1.18 -8.09 25.46
C GLY A 728 2.14 -8.49 24.33
N MET A 729 2.58 -7.55 23.48
CA MET A 729 3.47 -7.82 22.34
C MET A 729 4.86 -7.21 22.55
N ALA A 730 5.91 -7.88 22.06
CA ALA A 730 7.24 -7.32 21.91
C ALA A 730 7.29 -6.31 20.74
N THR A 731 6.76 -5.09 20.94
CA THR A 731 6.59 -4.09 19.87
C THR A 731 7.88 -3.66 19.16
N ASP A 732 9.04 -3.93 19.76
CA ASP A 732 10.37 -3.72 19.21
C ASP A 732 10.81 -4.83 18.23
N HIS A 733 10.17 -6.00 18.28
CA HIS A 733 10.50 -7.13 17.42
C HIS A 733 9.74 -7.07 16.08
N PRO A 734 10.42 -7.25 14.91
CA PRO A 734 9.79 -7.13 13.59
C PRO A 734 8.55 -8.01 13.38
N ILE A 735 8.54 -9.21 13.96
CA ILE A 735 7.45 -10.18 13.85
C ILE A 735 6.09 -9.60 14.29
N VAL A 736 6.06 -8.82 15.38
CA VAL A 736 4.81 -8.33 15.99
C VAL A 736 4.66 -6.81 15.96
N SER A 737 5.72 -6.07 15.62
CA SER A 737 5.77 -4.59 15.60
C SER A 737 4.62 -3.90 14.86
N ASN A 738 4.06 -4.54 13.82
CA ASN A 738 3.02 -3.99 12.95
C ASN A 738 1.65 -4.68 13.12
N LEU A 739 1.46 -5.48 14.17
CA LEU A 739 0.21 -6.17 14.45
C LEU A 739 -0.60 -5.41 15.52
N PRO A 740 -1.88 -5.07 15.26
CA PRO A 740 -2.69 -4.39 16.27
C PRO A 740 -3.14 -5.33 17.40
N ALA A 741 -3.45 -6.58 17.05
CA ALA A 741 -3.84 -7.65 17.95
C ALA A 741 -3.69 -9.02 17.25
N VAL A 742 -3.48 -10.09 18.01
CA VAL A 742 -3.49 -11.48 17.54
C VAL A 742 -4.29 -12.33 18.51
N THR A 743 -5.24 -13.11 17.98
CA THR A 743 -5.97 -14.10 18.76
C THR A 743 -5.26 -15.45 18.68
N LEU A 744 -4.95 -16.04 19.83
CA LEU A 744 -4.44 -17.40 19.92
C LEU A 744 -5.51 -18.32 20.53
N ASN A 745 -6.04 -19.21 19.70
CA ASN A 745 -7.11 -20.13 20.08
C ASN A 745 -6.54 -21.37 20.79
N TRP A 746 -7.10 -21.72 21.96
CA TRP A 746 -6.71 -22.89 22.76
C TRP A 746 -5.19 -23.03 22.94
N VAL A 747 -4.58 -21.91 23.36
CA VAL A 747 -3.12 -21.79 23.48
C VAL A 747 -2.59 -22.36 24.79
N SER A 748 -1.43 -23.00 24.71
CA SER A 748 -0.65 -23.43 25.87
C SER A 748 0.48 -22.44 26.18
N PRO A 749 0.82 -22.23 27.46
CA PRO A 749 1.90 -21.31 27.81
C PRO A 749 3.26 -21.94 27.50
N ILE A 750 4.24 -21.07 27.26
CA ILE A 750 5.63 -21.44 26.99
C ILE A 750 6.50 -21.00 28.16
N THR A 751 7.32 -21.93 28.66
CA THR A 751 8.36 -21.67 29.64
C THR A 751 9.72 -21.69 28.96
N VAL A 752 10.53 -20.65 29.18
CA VAL A 752 11.90 -20.56 28.67
C VAL A 752 12.88 -20.94 29.78
N ASP A 753 13.82 -21.84 29.48
CA ASP A 753 14.94 -22.17 30.37
C ASP A 753 16.06 -21.14 30.18
N GLU A 754 16.20 -20.22 31.15
CA GLU A 754 17.24 -19.18 31.14
C GLU A 754 18.66 -19.75 31.13
N GLY A 755 18.88 -20.92 31.75
CA GLY A 755 20.20 -21.53 31.86
C GLY A 755 20.70 -22.05 30.52
N LYS A 756 19.83 -22.74 29.78
CA LYS A 756 20.14 -23.27 28.43
C LYS A 756 20.24 -22.18 27.36
N ASN A 757 19.57 -21.06 27.56
CA ASN A 757 19.51 -19.97 26.59
C ASN A 757 20.36 -18.74 26.97
N ALA A 758 21.25 -18.84 27.96
CA ALA A 758 22.05 -17.71 28.45
C ALA A 758 22.95 -17.05 27.38
N THR A 759 23.32 -17.79 26.33
CA THR A 759 24.16 -17.31 25.21
C THR A 759 23.36 -16.99 23.94
N ARG A 760 22.03 -17.11 23.98
CA ARG A 760 21.12 -16.91 22.85
C ARG A 760 20.30 -15.64 23.06
N GLU A 761 19.88 -15.03 21.97
CA GLU A 761 18.89 -13.95 22.01
C GLU A 761 17.50 -14.58 22.07
N VAL A 762 16.79 -14.36 23.18
CA VAL A 762 15.44 -14.86 23.39
C VAL A 762 14.49 -13.68 23.56
N THR A 763 13.44 -13.65 22.74
CA THR A 763 12.39 -12.64 22.79
C THR A 763 11.04 -13.31 22.99
N GLU A 764 10.36 -12.98 24.09
CA GLU A 764 8.96 -13.34 24.30
C GLU A 764 8.09 -12.48 23.40
N LEU A 765 7.62 -13.02 22.27
CA LEU A 765 6.88 -12.28 21.25
C LEU A 765 5.49 -11.86 21.72
N LEU A 766 4.77 -12.81 22.35
CA LEU A 766 3.38 -12.65 22.78
C LEU A 766 3.23 -13.11 24.22
N ARG A 767 2.51 -12.34 25.02
CA ARG A 767 2.15 -12.64 26.40
C ARG A 767 0.66 -12.45 26.62
N SER A 768 0.08 -13.31 27.45
CA SER A 768 -1.29 -13.17 27.93
C SER A 768 -1.41 -11.97 28.89
N SER A 769 -2.64 -11.52 29.16
CA SER A 769 -2.89 -10.42 30.08
C SER A 769 -2.52 -10.78 31.53
N SER A 770 -2.50 -9.80 32.43
CA SER A 770 -2.30 -10.08 33.87
C SER A 770 -3.46 -10.83 34.53
N ALA A 771 -4.61 -10.93 33.85
CA ALA A 771 -5.82 -11.57 34.35
C ALA A 771 -5.98 -13.03 33.89
N SER A 772 -5.00 -13.61 33.20
CA SER A 772 -5.07 -14.97 32.67
C SER A 772 -4.86 -16.04 33.74
N TRP A 773 -5.43 -17.22 33.55
CA TRP A 773 -5.24 -18.39 34.42
C TRP A 773 -5.07 -19.66 33.60
N LEU A 774 -4.63 -20.75 34.24
CA LEU A 774 -4.43 -22.04 33.59
C LEU A 774 -5.54 -23.03 33.88
N GLN A 775 -5.89 -23.84 32.89
CA GLN A 775 -6.83 -24.95 33.02
C GLN A 775 -6.29 -26.20 32.33
N VAL A 776 -6.35 -27.34 33.04
CA VAL A 776 -5.93 -28.65 32.50
C VAL A 776 -7.09 -29.40 31.84
N SER A 777 -8.33 -29.07 32.20
CA SER A 777 -9.51 -29.72 31.62
C SER A 777 -9.72 -29.30 30.17
N THR A 778 -9.92 -30.29 29.29
CA THR A 778 -10.35 -30.13 27.90
C THR A 778 -11.84 -29.80 27.76
N ASN A 779 -12.55 -29.56 28.88
CA ASN A 779 -13.93 -29.08 28.81
C ASN A 779 -13.94 -27.62 28.35
N ILE A 780 -14.38 -27.43 27.12
CA ILE A 780 -14.45 -26.14 26.44
C ILE A 780 -15.87 -25.56 26.38
N LEU A 781 -16.82 -26.17 27.10
CA LEU A 781 -18.22 -25.74 27.18
C LEU A 781 -18.45 -24.81 28.38
N PRO A 782 -19.29 -23.78 28.22
CA PRO A 782 -19.62 -22.86 29.30
C PRO A 782 -20.45 -23.55 30.40
N ASP A 783 -20.17 -23.21 31.65
CA ASP A 783 -21.00 -23.60 32.80
C ASP A 783 -22.32 -22.81 32.76
N THR A 784 -23.41 -23.54 32.52
CA THR A 784 -24.77 -22.99 32.43
C THR A 784 -25.45 -22.81 33.78
N GLU A 785 -24.86 -23.32 34.87
CA GLU A 785 -25.40 -23.21 36.24
C GLU A 785 -24.80 -22.02 37.02
N ALA A 786 -23.73 -21.39 36.50
CA ALA A 786 -23.06 -20.25 37.13
C ALA A 786 -23.77 -18.90 36.87
N PRO A 787 -23.87 -18.00 37.87
CA PRO A 787 -24.61 -16.74 37.77
C PRO A 787 -23.96 -15.68 36.86
N ASP A 788 -22.65 -15.75 36.63
CA ASP A 788 -21.88 -14.86 35.74
C ASP A 788 -21.33 -15.67 34.54
N GLN A 789 -22.12 -15.73 33.46
CA GLN A 789 -21.76 -16.14 32.09
C GLN A 789 -20.55 -17.09 31.93
N GLY A 790 -20.80 -18.40 32.07
CA GLY A 790 -20.03 -19.44 31.37
C GLY A 790 -18.71 -19.89 32.02
N PHE A 791 -17.68 -19.05 32.11
CA PHE A 791 -16.33 -19.47 32.52
C PHE A 791 -15.82 -18.66 33.72
N PRO A 792 -15.97 -19.15 34.96
CA PRO A 792 -15.50 -18.41 36.12
C PRO A 792 -13.96 -18.28 36.13
N PRO A 793 -13.40 -17.12 36.50
CA PRO A 793 -11.95 -16.94 36.55
C PRO A 793 -11.29 -17.91 37.54
N GLY A 794 -10.20 -18.55 37.13
CA GLY A 794 -9.44 -19.48 37.96
C GLY A 794 -8.57 -18.80 39.02
N PRO A 795 -8.04 -19.58 39.99
CA PRO A 795 -7.08 -19.07 40.97
C PRO A 795 -5.72 -18.73 40.34
N ASN A 796 -4.95 -17.84 40.98
CA ASN A 796 -3.59 -17.45 40.59
C ASN A 796 -3.47 -16.80 39.19
N GLN A 797 -4.18 -15.68 39.00
CA GLN A 797 -4.09 -14.92 37.76
C GLN A 797 -2.70 -14.30 37.56
N GLN A 798 -2.11 -14.51 36.38
CA GLN A 798 -0.84 -13.91 35.97
C GLN A 798 -0.69 -13.94 34.45
N SER A 799 0.32 -13.22 33.94
CA SER A 799 0.69 -13.21 32.53
C SER A 799 1.60 -14.38 32.18
N TYR A 800 1.33 -15.05 31.06
CA TYR A 800 2.10 -16.19 30.54
C TYR A 800 2.66 -15.89 29.15
N PRO A 801 3.91 -16.28 28.84
CA PRO A 801 4.42 -16.25 27.47
C PRO A 801 3.67 -17.27 26.59
N LEU A 802 3.30 -16.86 25.38
CA LEU A 802 2.51 -17.65 24.43
C LEU A 802 3.24 -17.93 23.11
N ALA A 803 4.20 -17.06 22.76
CA ALA A 803 5.08 -17.23 21.61
C ALA A 803 6.46 -16.68 21.91
N VAL A 804 7.51 -17.37 21.44
CA VAL A 804 8.91 -17.03 21.70
C VAL A 804 9.72 -17.15 20.40
N ALA A 805 10.59 -16.19 20.14
CA ALA A 805 11.63 -16.26 19.13
C ALA A 805 13.00 -16.45 19.80
N VAL A 806 13.81 -17.36 19.27
CA VAL A 806 15.16 -17.64 19.74
C VAL A 806 16.12 -17.59 18.55
N GLN A 807 17.20 -16.83 18.71
CA GLN A 807 18.30 -16.75 17.75
C GLN A 807 19.63 -17.08 18.44
N GLY A 808 20.42 -17.95 17.83
CA GLY A 808 21.74 -18.33 18.33
C GLY A 808 22.12 -19.78 18.02
N SER A 809 23.19 -20.26 18.66
CA SER A 809 23.70 -21.62 18.47
C SER A 809 22.93 -22.64 19.32
N PHE A 810 22.34 -23.65 18.68
CA PHE A 810 21.61 -24.75 19.28
C PHE A 810 22.48 -26.00 19.37
N GLU A 811 22.24 -26.82 20.39
CA GLU A 811 22.84 -28.15 20.53
C GLU A 811 21.82 -29.19 20.06
N SER A 812 22.26 -30.16 19.25
CA SER A 812 21.39 -31.16 18.65
C SER A 812 20.74 -32.05 19.70
N TYR A 813 19.44 -32.32 19.51
CA TYR A 813 18.68 -33.30 20.29
C TYR A 813 19.26 -34.73 20.18
N PHE A 814 19.96 -35.00 19.07
CA PHE A 814 20.53 -36.31 18.75
C PHE A 814 22.03 -36.45 19.09
N LYS A 815 22.68 -35.44 19.67
CA LYS A 815 24.11 -35.49 20.03
C LYS A 815 24.51 -36.73 20.83
N ASP A 816 23.74 -37.08 21.85
CA ASP A 816 23.97 -38.25 22.72
C ASP A 816 23.04 -39.43 22.40
N ARG A 817 22.33 -39.39 21.26
CA ARG A 817 21.38 -40.42 20.85
C ARG A 817 21.88 -41.15 19.60
N PRO A 818 21.58 -42.44 19.44
CA PRO A 818 21.87 -43.12 18.19
C PRO A 818 21.08 -42.47 17.05
N SER A 819 21.74 -42.29 15.90
CA SER A 819 21.06 -41.85 14.68
C SER A 819 19.90 -42.79 14.34
N PRO A 820 18.72 -42.28 13.96
CA PRO A 820 17.58 -43.11 13.61
C PRO A 820 17.81 -43.91 12.31
N TRP A 821 18.86 -43.61 11.54
CA TRP A 821 19.34 -44.50 10.50
C TRP A 821 20.33 -45.50 11.09
N GLY A 822 19.93 -46.77 11.09
CA GLY A 822 20.73 -47.89 11.58
C GLY A 822 20.06 -48.74 12.66
N ALA A 823 18.91 -48.32 13.22
CA ALA A 823 18.18 -49.14 14.19
C ALA A 823 17.63 -50.46 13.59
N ASP A 824 17.30 -50.49 12.29
CA ASP A 824 16.81 -51.69 11.61
C ASP A 824 17.92 -52.71 11.25
N LEU A 825 19.19 -52.33 11.37
CA LEU A 825 20.34 -53.19 11.04
C LEU A 825 20.59 -54.31 12.07
N PHE A 826 19.85 -54.31 13.19
CA PHE A 826 20.00 -55.30 14.27
C PHE A 826 18.78 -56.21 14.45
N SER A 827 18.01 -56.47 13.38
CA SER A 827 17.05 -57.56 13.36
C SER A 827 17.72 -58.86 12.87
N GLU A 828 17.87 -59.84 13.75
CA GLU A 828 18.62 -61.10 13.52
C GLU A 828 18.02 -62.07 12.47
N GLU A 829 17.06 -61.67 11.62
CA GLU A 829 16.25 -62.64 10.84
C GLU A 829 16.39 -62.65 9.30
N SER A 830 17.24 -61.84 8.66
CA SER A 830 17.44 -61.95 7.20
C SER A 830 18.91 -62.01 6.79
N GLY A 831 19.36 -63.20 6.44
CA GLY A 831 20.70 -63.50 5.92
C GLY A 831 20.93 -63.07 4.47
N GLU A 832 20.60 -61.83 4.11
CA GLU A 832 21.04 -61.22 2.85
C GLU A 832 21.97 -60.03 3.14
N THR A 833 23.15 -60.07 2.52
CA THR A 833 24.17 -59.03 2.62
C THR A 833 23.73 -57.82 1.81
N GLU A 834 22.86 -56.97 2.36
CA GLU A 834 22.62 -55.64 1.81
C GLU A 834 23.80 -54.72 2.16
N THR A 835 24.20 -53.91 1.18
CA THR A 835 25.24 -52.89 1.29
C THR A 835 24.94 -51.95 2.45
N ILE A 836 25.81 -51.95 3.46
CA ILE A 836 25.77 -51.08 4.63
C ILE A 836 25.93 -49.63 4.14
N GLN A 837 24.84 -48.87 4.05
CA GLN A 837 24.91 -47.40 4.04
C GLN A 837 25.09 -46.96 5.50
N GLU A 838 26.30 -46.55 5.86
CA GLU A 838 26.55 -45.96 7.18
C GLU A 838 25.71 -44.69 7.35
N PRO A 839 25.20 -44.42 8.58
CA PRO A 839 24.37 -43.25 8.84
C PRO A 839 25.10 -41.96 8.50
N LEU A 840 24.35 -40.99 7.96
CA LEU A 840 24.85 -39.63 7.79
C LEU A 840 25.35 -39.11 9.15
N PRO A 841 26.54 -38.48 9.18
CA PRO A 841 27.07 -37.94 10.41
C PRO A 841 26.12 -36.88 10.98
N THR A 842 25.86 -36.98 12.28
CA THR A 842 24.97 -36.05 13.00
C THR A 842 25.73 -34.77 13.32
N ILE A 843 25.20 -33.63 12.91
CA ILE A 843 25.74 -32.32 13.28
C ILE A 843 25.32 -32.05 14.72
N GLU A 844 26.29 -31.82 15.61
CA GLU A 844 26.03 -31.67 17.04
C GLU A 844 25.65 -30.24 17.46
N MET A 845 26.01 -29.23 16.66
CA MET A 845 25.82 -27.82 17.01
C MET A 845 25.48 -26.96 15.80
N SER A 846 24.56 -26.03 15.96
CA SER A 846 24.17 -25.08 14.90
C SER A 846 25.06 -23.83 14.87
N PRO A 847 25.15 -23.14 13.72
CA PRO A 847 25.74 -21.80 13.67
C PRO A 847 24.89 -20.80 14.46
N GLY A 848 25.50 -19.67 14.83
CA GLY A 848 24.82 -18.59 15.58
C GLY A 848 23.71 -17.86 14.80
N SER A 849 23.60 -18.10 13.50
CA SER A 849 22.53 -17.56 12.64
C SER A 849 21.23 -18.38 12.68
N ALA A 850 21.22 -19.55 13.34
CA ALA A 850 20.02 -20.38 13.43
C ALA A 850 18.89 -19.66 14.19
N ARG A 851 17.66 -19.80 13.68
CA ARG A 851 16.46 -19.14 14.21
C ARG A 851 15.37 -20.17 14.49
N LEU A 852 14.73 -20.04 15.64
CA LEU A 852 13.61 -20.88 16.06
C LEU A 852 12.47 -19.99 16.59
N VAL A 853 11.28 -20.14 16.01
CA VAL A 853 10.06 -19.50 16.52
C VAL A 853 9.11 -20.59 17.00
N VAL A 854 8.61 -20.47 18.22
CA VAL A 854 7.65 -21.41 18.81
C VAL A 854 6.41 -20.66 19.26
N ILE A 855 5.24 -21.13 18.81
CA ILE A 855 3.92 -20.59 19.18
C ILE A 855 3.14 -21.71 19.86
N GLY A 856 2.57 -21.45 21.03
CA GLY A 856 1.93 -22.47 21.88
C GLY A 856 0.56 -22.99 21.40
N SER A 857 0.16 -22.69 20.17
CA SER A 857 -1.08 -23.15 19.54
C SER A 857 -0.85 -23.40 18.06
N ALA A 858 -1.52 -24.42 17.51
CA ALA A 858 -1.66 -24.61 16.07
C ALA A 858 -3.05 -24.20 15.54
N GLU A 859 -4.04 -24.16 16.43
CA GLU A 859 -5.45 -23.94 16.09
C GLU A 859 -5.75 -22.50 15.64
N PHE A 860 -4.89 -21.55 16.00
CA PHE A 860 -4.98 -20.17 15.52
C PHE A 860 -4.76 -20.04 14.00
N LEU A 861 -4.31 -21.11 13.33
CA LEU A 861 -4.12 -21.20 11.87
C LEU A 861 -5.11 -22.16 11.18
N ASP A 862 -6.02 -22.78 11.94
CA ASP A 862 -6.95 -23.77 11.42
C ASP A 862 -8.09 -23.09 10.63
N ASP A 863 -8.39 -23.60 9.44
CA ASP A 863 -9.42 -23.05 8.56
C ASP A 863 -10.83 -23.10 9.20
N VAL A 864 -11.13 -24.08 10.07
CA VAL A 864 -12.39 -24.17 10.82
C VAL A 864 -12.48 -23.03 11.83
N VAL A 865 -11.38 -22.74 12.53
CA VAL A 865 -11.32 -21.63 13.48
C VAL A 865 -11.49 -20.29 12.76
N PHE A 866 -10.88 -20.14 11.58
CA PHE A 866 -11.09 -18.96 10.76
C PHE A 866 -12.53 -18.83 10.27
N GLN A 867 -13.19 -19.94 9.90
CA GLN A 867 -14.60 -19.92 9.53
C GLN A 867 -15.49 -19.47 10.70
N VAL A 868 -15.24 -20.01 11.90
CA VAL A 868 -15.97 -19.64 13.12
C VAL A 868 -15.73 -18.17 13.47
N SER A 869 -14.48 -17.71 13.50
CA SER A 869 -14.10 -16.35 13.89
C SER A 869 -14.60 -15.30 12.89
N SER A 870 -14.56 -15.59 11.59
CA SER A 870 -15.06 -14.68 10.54
C SER A 870 -16.55 -14.37 10.64
N SER A 871 -17.32 -15.17 11.39
CA SER A 871 -18.75 -14.93 11.63
C SER A 871 -19.04 -13.86 12.70
N LEU A 872 -18.05 -13.53 13.54
CA LEU A 872 -18.18 -12.54 14.62
C LEU A 872 -17.27 -11.33 14.46
N THR A 873 -16.06 -11.52 13.93
CA THR A 873 -15.02 -10.48 13.87
C THR A 873 -14.25 -10.63 12.56
N GLN A 874 -14.29 -9.60 11.71
CA GLN A 874 -13.89 -9.73 10.30
C GLN A 874 -12.39 -9.63 10.04
N ASP A 875 -11.62 -8.91 10.88
CA ASP A 875 -10.21 -8.60 10.54
C ASP A 875 -9.19 -9.24 11.46
N ARG A 876 -9.62 -9.71 12.65
CA ARG A 876 -8.70 -10.20 13.68
C ARG A 876 -8.06 -11.53 13.32
N TYR A 877 -8.81 -12.42 12.66
CA TYR A 877 -8.31 -13.72 12.26
C TYR A 877 -7.23 -13.63 11.17
N LEU A 878 -7.23 -12.57 10.34
CA LEU A 878 -6.18 -12.32 9.34
C LEU A 878 -4.85 -11.94 10.00
N ASN A 879 -4.85 -11.40 11.22
CA ASN A 879 -3.62 -11.07 11.93
C ASN A 879 -2.83 -12.32 12.33
N SER A 880 -3.50 -13.46 12.53
CA SER A 880 -2.85 -14.77 12.72
C SER A 880 -2.01 -15.19 11.52
N LEU A 881 -2.54 -14.99 10.30
CA LEU A 881 -1.80 -15.25 9.06
C LEU A 881 -0.64 -14.27 8.89
N LYS A 882 -0.87 -12.98 9.17
CA LYS A 882 0.18 -11.95 9.13
C LYS A 882 1.30 -12.24 10.14
N LEU A 883 1.00 -12.78 11.32
CA LEU A 883 2.01 -13.18 12.30
C LEU A 883 2.98 -14.21 11.71
N VAL A 884 2.46 -15.24 11.04
CA VAL A 884 3.30 -16.28 10.42
C VAL A 884 4.09 -15.71 9.24
N GLN A 885 3.48 -14.89 8.38
CA GLN A 885 4.20 -14.20 7.32
C GLN A 885 5.35 -13.34 7.86
N ASN A 886 5.12 -12.57 8.93
CA ASN A 886 6.17 -11.76 9.55
C ASN A 886 7.26 -12.64 10.18
N ALA A 887 6.90 -13.80 10.74
CA ALA A 887 7.85 -14.77 11.26
C ALA A 887 8.72 -15.38 10.15
N VAL A 888 8.14 -15.68 8.99
CA VAL A 888 8.89 -16.12 7.79
C VAL A 888 9.82 -15.02 7.30
N ALA A 889 9.32 -13.80 7.15
CA ALA A 889 10.11 -12.63 6.73
C ALA A 889 11.31 -12.38 7.65
N TRP A 890 11.11 -12.45 8.97
CA TRP A 890 12.20 -12.35 9.94
C TRP A 890 13.18 -13.52 9.84
N SER A 891 12.67 -14.73 9.59
CA SER A 891 13.48 -15.94 9.46
C SER A 891 14.38 -15.91 8.22
N THR A 892 13.90 -15.36 7.10
CA THR A 892 14.65 -15.17 5.84
C THR A 892 15.44 -13.85 5.77
N GLU A 893 15.39 -13.01 6.80
CA GLU A 893 15.97 -11.64 6.80
C GLU A 893 15.38 -10.70 5.72
N ASP A 894 14.17 -11.00 5.22
CA ASP A 894 13.46 -10.21 4.19
C ASP A 894 12.48 -9.24 4.85
N LEU A 895 13.01 -8.19 5.51
CA LEU A 895 12.20 -7.22 6.27
C LEU A 895 11.62 -6.09 5.40
N ASP A 896 11.92 -6.06 4.11
CA ASP A 896 11.64 -4.92 3.23
C ASP A 896 10.14 -4.68 3.01
N LEU A 897 9.36 -5.75 2.88
CA LEU A 897 7.91 -5.68 2.71
C LEU A 897 7.16 -5.33 4.00
N LEU A 898 7.73 -5.63 5.18
CA LEU A 898 7.10 -5.34 6.47
C LEU A 898 6.89 -3.83 6.67
N ASN A 899 7.84 -3.02 6.19
CA ASN A 899 7.77 -1.57 6.26
C ASN A 899 6.60 -1.00 5.43
N ILE A 900 6.27 -1.61 4.28
CA ILE A 900 5.15 -1.17 3.43
C ILE A 900 3.82 -1.56 4.08
N ARG A 901 3.73 -2.80 4.60
CA ARG A 901 2.52 -3.34 5.25
C ARG A 901 2.03 -2.44 6.39
N SER A 902 2.96 -1.85 7.16
CA SER A 902 2.68 -0.96 8.29
C SER A 902 2.02 0.39 7.92
N ARG A 903 2.13 0.85 6.66
CA ARG A 903 1.69 2.19 6.27
C ARG A 903 0.17 2.34 6.18
N GLY A 904 -0.57 1.23 6.15
CA GLY A 904 -2.03 1.16 6.20
C GLY A 904 -2.73 1.77 4.98
N ALA A 905 -3.81 1.15 4.51
CA ALA A 905 -4.73 1.82 3.59
C ALA A 905 -5.87 2.43 4.38
N TYR A 906 -5.88 3.75 4.42
CA TYR A 906 -6.97 4.49 5.02
C TYR A 906 -8.00 4.77 3.94
N THR A 907 -9.18 4.17 4.05
CA THR A 907 -10.34 4.62 3.26
C THR A 907 -11.19 5.51 4.14
N ARG A 908 -11.41 6.73 3.66
CA ARG A 908 -12.09 7.79 4.40
C ARG A 908 -13.58 7.71 4.07
N VAL A 909 -14.30 6.85 4.78
CA VAL A 909 -15.74 6.64 4.61
C VAL A 909 -16.52 7.73 5.35
N LEU A 910 -17.70 8.09 4.85
CA LEU A 910 -18.62 8.96 5.59
C LEU A 910 -19.22 8.22 6.79
N ASP A 911 -19.48 8.95 7.87
CA ASP A 911 -20.24 8.44 8.99
C ASP A 911 -21.67 8.08 8.51
N PRO A 912 -22.26 6.98 9.02
CA PRO A 912 -23.60 6.55 8.62
C PRO A 912 -24.63 7.61 9.00
N LEU A 913 -25.46 8.02 8.03
CA LEU A 913 -26.46 9.09 8.18
C LEU A 913 -27.87 8.52 8.32
N GLU A 914 -28.71 9.15 9.14
CA GLU A 914 -30.12 8.79 9.28
C GLU A 914 -30.95 9.22 8.05
N ASP A 915 -32.11 8.58 7.84
CA ASP A 915 -33.03 8.90 6.75
C ASP A 915 -33.43 10.40 6.76
N GLY A 916 -32.98 11.14 5.73
CA GLY A 916 -33.28 12.56 5.54
C GLY A 916 -32.15 13.53 5.96
N GLU A 917 -31.13 13.07 6.67
CA GLU A 917 -29.93 13.87 6.97
C GLU A 917 -29.16 14.34 5.72
N PRO A 918 -29.00 13.52 4.66
CA PRO A 918 -28.35 13.98 3.42
C PRO A 918 -29.01 15.24 2.85
N VAL A 919 -30.35 15.25 2.80
CA VAL A 919 -31.14 16.39 2.29
C VAL A 919 -30.98 17.61 3.19
N PHE A 920 -30.94 17.41 4.51
CA PHE A 920 -30.67 18.50 5.45
C PHE A 920 -29.32 19.15 5.17
N TRP A 921 -28.25 18.36 5.03
CA TRP A 921 -26.92 18.87 4.74
C TRP A 921 -26.86 19.56 3.38
N GLU A 922 -27.49 19.01 2.33
CA GLU A 922 -27.59 19.69 1.03
C GLU A 922 -28.19 21.10 1.17
N ILE A 923 -29.36 21.20 1.82
CA ILE A 923 -30.07 22.47 1.99
C ILE A 923 -29.27 23.43 2.87
N ALA A 924 -28.67 22.94 3.96
CA ALA A 924 -27.86 23.74 4.87
C ALA A 924 -26.69 24.38 4.13
N ASN A 925 -25.99 23.62 3.29
CA ASN A 925 -24.88 24.09 2.47
C ASN A 925 -25.33 25.18 1.47
N VAL A 926 -26.49 25.01 0.82
CA VAL A 926 -27.07 26.07 -0.04
C VAL A 926 -27.42 27.33 0.75
N VAL A 927 -28.06 27.19 1.91
CA VAL A 927 -28.47 28.32 2.76
C VAL A 927 -27.26 29.10 3.25
N VAL A 928 -26.20 28.41 3.70
CA VAL A 928 -24.95 29.05 4.15
C VAL A 928 -24.28 29.82 3.01
N ALA A 929 -24.22 29.25 1.80
CA ALA A 929 -23.67 29.94 0.63
C ALA A 929 -24.44 31.24 0.29
N LEU A 930 -25.77 31.16 0.27
CA LEU A 930 -26.63 32.31 0.01
C LEU A 930 -26.54 33.36 1.12
N PHE A 931 -26.46 32.93 2.38
CA PHE A 931 -26.25 33.82 3.52
C PHE A 931 -24.90 34.56 3.40
N GLY A 932 -23.83 33.86 3.04
CA GLY A 932 -22.51 34.46 2.78
C GLY A 932 -22.55 35.56 1.71
N LEU A 933 -23.27 35.34 0.61
CA LEU A 933 -23.49 36.36 -0.42
C LEU A 933 -24.24 37.59 0.11
N VAL A 934 -25.30 37.37 0.88
CA VAL A 934 -26.10 38.46 1.48
C VAL A 934 -25.26 39.27 2.46
N VAL A 935 -24.47 38.62 3.31
CA VAL A 935 -23.55 39.29 4.25
C VAL A 935 -22.55 40.15 3.49
N ILE A 936 -21.94 39.65 2.41
CA ILE A 936 -21.02 40.43 1.58
C ILE A 936 -21.71 41.67 1.00
N GLY A 937 -22.94 41.51 0.48
CA GLY A 937 -23.74 42.63 -0.03
C GLY A 937 -24.05 43.68 1.05
N ILE A 938 -24.43 43.25 2.26
CA ILE A 938 -24.74 44.14 3.38
C ILE A 938 -23.48 44.88 3.86
N VAL A 939 -22.40 44.15 4.13
CA VAL A 939 -21.12 44.73 4.59
C VAL A 939 -20.64 45.79 3.60
N TRP A 940 -20.78 45.52 2.31
CA TRP A 940 -20.40 46.48 1.29
C TRP A 940 -21.29 47.72 1.27
N ASN A 941 -22.61 47.54 1.35
CA ASN A 941 -23.57 48.65 1.39
C ASN A 941 -23.37 49.57 2.61
N VAL A 942 -23.07 48.99 3.77
CA VAL A 942 -22.73 49.77 4.98
C VAL A 942 -21.43 50.54 4.78
N ARG A 943 -20.44 49.93 4.12
CA ARG A 943 -19.16 50.57 3.84
C ARG A 943 -19.29 51.75 2.88
N THR A 944 -20.10 51.64 1.83
CA THR A 944 -20.33 52.73 0.88
C THR A 944 -21.10 53.89 1.50
N GLN A 945 -22.04 53.63 2.42
CA GLN A 945 -22.75 54.69 3.16
C GLN A 945 -21.85 55.50 4.10
N ASN A 946 -20.72 54.91 4.55
CA ASN A 946 -19.75 55.59 5.41
C ASN A 946 -18.68 56.40 4.64
N GLU A 947 -18.66 56.36 3.30
CA GLU A 947 -17.77 57.20 2.49
C GLU A 947 -18.38 58.60 2.34
N GLN A 948 -17.81 59.59 3.04
CA GLN A 948 -18.26 60.99 2.93
C GLN A 948 -17.99 61.54 1.52
N PRO A 949 -19.00 62.05 0.80
CA PRO A 949 -18.79 62.64 -0.51
C PRO A 949 -17.89 63.88 -0.40
N ILE A 950 -16.91 64.00 -1.30
CA ILE A 950 -16.06 65.19 -1.40
C ILE A 950 -16.96 66.38 -1.75
N SER A 951 -17.05 67.36 -0.86
CA SER A 951 -17.81 68.59 -1.08
C SER A 951 -17.20 69.37 -2.25
N LEU A 952 -17.85 69.35 -3.40
CA LEU A 952 -17.50 70.15 -4.57
C LEU A 952 -18.41 71.37 -4.63
N VAL A 953 -18.10 72.44 -3.88
CA VAL A 953 -18.64 73.78 -4.18
C VAL A 953 -17.57 74.84 -3.88
N VAL A 954 -17.28 75.64 -4.91
CA VAL A 954 -16.66 76.97 -4.82
C VAL A 954 -17.80 77.95 -4.51
N ASP A 955 -17.71 78.68 -3.40
CA ASP A 955 -18.68 79.70 -3.01
C ASP A 955 -18.82 80.79 -4.10
N ALA A 956 -19.98 80.83 -4.76
CA ALA A 956 -20.40 82.00 -5.53
C ALA A 956 -21.15 82.96 -4.59
N ALA A 957 -20.58 84.15 -4.37
CA ALA A 957 -21.15 85.21 -3.54
C ALA A 957 -22.54 85.67 -4.06
N PRO A 958 -23.47 86.08 -3.17
CA PRO A 958 -24.82 86.43 -3.56
C PRO A 958 -24.89 87.85 -4.15
N HIS A 959 -25.63 87.97 -5.26
CA HIS A 959 -26.12 89.24 -5.79
C HIS A 959 -27.17 89.83 -4.84
N ASP A 960 -26.94 91.07 -4.43
CA ASP A 960 -27.84 91.90 -3.64
C ASP A 960 -28.85 92.60 -4.58
N GLU A 961 -30.13 92.23 -4.49
CA GLU A 961 -31.22 92.96 -5.12
C GLU A 961 -32.48 92.93 -4.23
N ARG A 962 -32.94 94.14 -3.90
CA ARG A 962 -34.30 94.59 -3.50
C ARG A 962 -34.57 94.84 -2.01
N ALA A 963 -34.52 96.14 -1.68
CA ALA A 963 -35.39 96.80 -0.72
C ALA A 963 -36.52 97.51 -1.49
N GLU A 964 -37.71 97.61 -0.85
CA GLU A 964 -39.05 98.10 -1.26
C GLU A 964 -40.05 96.92 -1.09
N ASP A 965 -41.08 96.91 -0.24
CA ASP A 965 -41.88 97.96 0.41
C ASP A 965 -42.68 97.39 1.61
N GLU A 966 -43.42 98.29 2.30
CA GLU A 966 -44.58 98.10 3.21
C GLU A 966 -44.30 97.86 4.72
N GLU A 967 -44.96 98.50 5.70
CA GLU A 967 -45.88 99.65 5.79
C GLU A 967 -46.09 99.95 7.30
N ASP A 968 -46.39 101.22 7.63
CA ASP A 968 -46.87 101.80 8.90
C ASP A 968 -47.18 100.92 10.15
N ALA A 969 -46.45 101.19 11.25
CA ALA A 969 -46.95 101.54 12.60
C ALA A 969 -45.82 101.91 13.56
#